data_AF-A0A183FIV7-F1
#
_entry.id   AF-A0A183FIV7-F1
#
_cell.length_a   1.000
_cell.length_b   1.000
_cell.length_c   1.000
_cell.angle_alpha   90.00
_cell.angle_beta   90.00
_cell.angle_gamma   90.00
#
_symmetry.space_group_name_H-M   'P 1'
#
loop_
_entity.id
_entity.type
_entity.pdbx_description
1 polymer ?
#
loop_
_entity_poly.entity_id
_entity_poly.type
_entity_poly.pdbx_seq_one_letter_code
_entity_poly.pdbx_strand_id
1 'polypeptide(L)'
;MLLESEKIRDSSCDFIIGWAQISDFSSEKFMSIFKKELSAAILTYVPILEQFKSDVKALQEICAPEDAVKLGEVADEVVAKYDDIRKGVETRGQALDSIADATSGLGERLDNFVNVLQGTSDRLHQNAAVTSDPSLLQGQIAENMAIKEGLRAKQAAYVALKESAAELLSSLPPEDKGRLDVNEKLRRLDDLWKSIEQETNNRGGFLESTLAKAKRFWSELDECQRAIDDLRVRLDSVEPAAGQPEVLQRQQAEMQTVASNMASTENRLVGLREAGVALTGIIPAEEQTVINAQVDAVHEGWATITKLFADKNRDLIVAMEDAMAFHGDLSSLLAWLDGAEGRLAMIPAAESVKVDEIPQVLEEVHAFKDEMDSQAVLKEQLCYTAAQIASGASVHQASAIRQPINKLNLRWTQLYSALCDRENKIERMLLQMGRLSEAVQQMIVWIRKTRGTLNELSVTAPGLRQLEIQRCQLTVVSNDIHAHENSISTLNAAAERLLRDDRNADVLEKMNEMNKEWQELNEILQQLTIQMEQAKAGAEKVGRETEQWMGWLEDVESQLATTKPTGGLPETAEVQLDDFRVLRAEIAQNKPLLEAYINESERSLDNTDSNAQTWIGRNHAMIKSRWAKVKLALDEAVALDKSMRDTAEWLAAAEQRLAAAAPVSRLMDVLEKQVAENEKWVDEVAMRKQLMAEQQAAGTRLQYYCEKKDAIPIKNGLVSLKHRFEKVASRSAERTKVRRF
;
A
#
# COMPACT_ATOMS: atom_id res chain seq x y z
N MET A 1 -27.43 -150.64 70.31
CA MET A 1 -26.59 -150.28 69.14
C MET A 1 -27.39 -149.83 67.92
N LEU A 2 -28.26 -150.64 67.28
CA LEU A 2 -29.11 -150.15 66.16
C LEU A 2 -30.15 -149.08 66.56
N LEU A 3 -30.57 -149.03 67.82
CA LEU A 3 -31.48 -148.01 68.37
C LEU A 3 -30.80 -146.69 68.78
N GLU A 4 -29.46 -146.66 68.87
CA GLU A 4 -28.71 -145.42 69.14
C GLU A 4 -28.25 -144.73 67.85
N SER A 5 -28.04 -145.49 66.76
CA SER A 5 -27.77 -144.92 65.44
C SER A 5 -28.96 -144.16 64.84
N GLU A 6 -30.20 -144.57 65.14
CA GLU A 6 -31.41 -143.82 64.73
C GLU A 6 -31.59 -142.53 65.52
N LYS A 7 -31.25 -142.51 66.81
CA LYS A 7 -31.27 -141.29 67.64
C LYS A 7 -30.26 -140.23 67.20
N ILE A 8 -29.09 -140.66 66.72
CA ILE A 8 -28.05 -139.77 66.16
C ILE A 8 -28.50 -139.16 64.83
N ARG A 9 -29.26 -139.91 64.03
CA ARG A 9 -29.81 -139.45 62.74
C ARG A 9 -30.94 -138.44 62.94
N ASP A 10 -31.84 -138.67 63.88
CA ASP A 10 -32.97 -137.75 64.14
C ASP A 10 -32.53 -136.46 64.85
N SER A 11 -31.60 -136.52 65.82
CA SER A 11 -31.09 -135.29 66.48
C SER A 11 -30.21 -134.43 65.56
N SER A 12 -29.53 -135.04 64.58
CA SER A 12 -28.76 -134.29 63.58
C SER A 12 -29.67 -133.66 62.51
N CYS A 13 -30.77 -134.32 62.14
CA CYS A 13 -31.76 -133.77 61.22
C CYS A 13 -32.53 -132.59 61.83
N ASP A 14 -32.96 -132.67 63.09
CA ASP A 14 -33.68 -131.57 63.76
C ASP A 14 -32.77 -130.35 64.04
N PHE A 15 -31.47 -130.56 64.27
CA PHE A 15 -30.49 -129.48 64.42
C PHE A 15 -30.20 -128.76 63.08
N ILE A 16 -30.20 -129.50 61.97
CA ILE A 16 -30.00 -128.95 60.62
C ILE A 16 -31.26 -128.25 60.09
N ILE A 17 -32.46 -128.75 60.43
CA ILE A 17 -33.74 -128.18 59.99
C ILE A 17 -34.13 -126.94 60.82
N GLY A 18 -33.84 -126.91 62.12
CA GLY A 18 -34.17 -125.78 63.00
C GLY A 18 -33.40 -124.47 62.71
N TRP A 19 -32.25 -124.54 62.05
CA TRP A 19 -31.41 -123.37 61.75
C TRP A 19 -31.66 -122.74 60.38
N ALA A 20 -32.45 -123.39 59.51
CA ALA A 20 -32.83 -122.84 58.21
C ALA A 20 -33.87 -121.69 58.29
N GLN A 21 -34.34 -121.33 59.50
CA GLN A 21 -35.39 -120.32 59.71
C GLN A 21 -34.91 -118.99 60.33
N ILE A 22 -33.60 -118.74 60.45
CA ILE A 22 -33.08 -117.43 60.88
C ILE A 22 -32.59 -116.66 59.64
N SER A 23 -33.54 -115.99 58.99
CA SER A 23 -33.25 -114.83 58.14
C SER A 23 -32.82 -113.67 59.03
N ASP A 24 -31.77 -112.95 58.62
CA ASP A 24 -31.13 -111.81 59.30
C ASP A 24 -30.08 -112.18 60.37
N PHE A 25 -28.79 -112.10 60.02
CA PHE A 25 -27.72 -111.41 60.76
C PHE A 25 -26.31 -111.69 60.13
N SER A 26 -25.65 -110.64 59.61
CA SER A 26 -24.19 -110.46 59.37
C SER A 26 -23.36 -111.54 58.61
N SER A 27 -22.97 -111.19 57.37
CA SER A 27 -22.25 -111.95 56.33
C SER A 27 -20.73 -112.17 56.51
N GLU A 28 -20.28 -112.44 57.72
CA GLU A 28 -18.89 -112.88 57.96
C GLU A 28 -18.87 -113.58 59.32
N LYS A 29 -19.56 -112.95 60.28
CA LYS A 29 -19.84 -113.49 61.59
C LYS A 29 -20.68 -114.76 61.51
N PHE A 30 -21.70 -114.82 60.66
CA PHE A 30 -22.53 -116.02 60.51
C PHE A 30 -21.77 -117.19 59.89
N MET A 31 -20.96 -116.96 58.84
CA MET A 31 -20.14 -118.01 58.24
C MET A 31 -19.01 -118.47 59.18
N SER A 32 -18.43 -117.55 59.94
CA SER A 32 -17.45 -117.84 60.99
C SER A 32 -18.07 -118.62 62.16
N ILE A 33 -19.27 -118.24 62.60
CA ILE A 33 -20.05 -118.94 63.63
C ILE A 33 -20.44 -120.33 63.13
N PHE A 34 -21.01 -120.45 61.94
CA PHE A 34 -21.40 -121.72 61.32
C PHE A 34 -20.20 -122.65 61.14
N LYS A 35 -19.05 -122.13 60.68
CA LYS A 35 -17.80 -122.89 60.61
C LYS A 35 -17.35 -123.36 62.00
N LYS A 36 -17.37 -122.47 62.99
CA LYS A 36 -16.95 -122.76 64.36
C LYS A 36 -17.88 -123.78 65.03
N GLU A 37 -19.17 -123.69 64.78
CA GLU A 37 -20.20 -124.62 65.25
C GLU A 37 -20.12 -125.96 64.54
N LEU A 38 -19.94 -125.99 63.21
CA LEU A 38 -19.78 -127.23 62.44
C LEU A 38 -18.48 -127.96 62.82
N SER A 39 -17.37 -127.22 63.00
CA SER A 39 -16.10 -127.79 63.48
C SER A 39 -16.21 -128.28 64.93
N ALA A 40 -16.88 -127.52 65.80
CA ALA A 40 -17.16 -127.96 67.17
C ALA A 40 -18.09 -129.20 67.20
N ALA A 41 -19.11 -129.26 66.34
CA ALA A 41 -20.01 -130.39 66.21
C ALA A 41 -19.31 -131.65 65.69
N ILE A 42 -18.31 -131.52 64.81
CA ILE A 42 -17.48 -132.67 64.40
C ILE A 42 -16.62 -133.15 65.56
N LEU A 43 -16.07 -132.23 66.37
CA LEU A 43 -15.24 -132.58 67.53
C LEU A 43 -16.02 -133.31 68.65
N THR A 44 -17.33 -133.08 68.80
CA THR A 44 -18.14 -133.80 69.80
C THR A 44 -18.32 -135.29 69.49
N TYR A 45 -18.15 -135.70 68.22
CA TYR A 45 -18.20 -137.11 67.81
C TYR A 45 -16.89 -137.87 68.05
N VAL A 46 -15.77 -137.19 68.33
CA VAL A 46 -14.47 -137.83 68.64
C VAL A 46 -14.57 -138.85 69.79
N PRO A 47 -15.10 -138.51 70.98
CA PRO A 47 -15.22 -139.48 72.08
C PRO A 47 -16.19 -140.63 71.77
N ILE A 48 -17.23 -140.39 70.96
CA ILE A 48 -18.17 -141.42 70.50
C ILE A 48 -17.47 -142.39 69.55
N LEU A 49 -16.62 -141.89 68.66
CA LEU A 49 -15.84 -142.68 67.72
C LEU A 49 -14.78 -143.52 68.44
N GLU A 50 -14.10 -142.95 69.45
CA GLU A 50 -13.13 -143.68 70.28
C GLU A 50 -13.81 -144.76 71.14
N GLN A 51 -15.00 -144.47 71.69
CA GLN A 51 -15.81 -145.49 72.37
C GLN A 51 -16.24 -146.60 71.40
N PHE A 52 -16.71 -146.25 70.20
CA PHE A 52 -17.06 -147.22 69.16
C PHE A 52 -15.88 -148.10 68.74
N LYS A 53 -14.67 -147.53 68.57
CA LYS A 53 -13.44 -148.30 68.32
C LYS A 53 -13.12 -149.26 69.47
N SER A 54 -13.28 -148.80 70.72
CA SER A 54 -13.09 -149.63 71.90
C SER A 54 -14.09 -150.79 71.97
N ASP A 55 -15.37 -150.51 71.70
CA ASP A 55 -16.44 -151.49 71.72
C ASP A 55 -16.28 -152.53 70.62
N VAL A 56 -15.89 -152.11 69.40
CA VAL A 56 -15.56 -153.03 68.29
C VAL A 56 -14.37 -153.91 68.65
N LYS A 57 -13.29 -153.36 69.23
CA LYS A 57 -12.15 -154.17 69.69
C LYS A 57 -12.55 -155.21 70.73
N ALA A 58 -13.38 -154.82 71.70
CA ALA A 58 -13.90 -155.75 72.70
C ALA A 58 -14.78 -156.85 72.08
N LEU A 59 -15.58 -156.52 71.06
CA LEU A 59 -16.38 -157.51 70.32
C LEU A 59 -15.52 -158.44 69.45
N GLN A 60 -14.44 -157.94 68.84
CA GLN A 60 -13.50 -158.75 68.06
C GLN A 60 -12.83 -159.85 68.89
N GLU A 61 -12.60 -159.65 70.18
CA GLU A 61 -12.02 -160.66 71.09
C GLU A 61 -12.97 -161.84 71.39
N ILE A 62 -14.27 -161.67 71.18
CA ILE A 62 -15.32 -162.63 71.61
C ILE A 62 -15.97 -163.33 70.39
N CYS A 63 -15.82 -162.78 69.19
CA CYS A 63 -16.42 -163.30 67.96
C CYS A 63 -15.55 -164.34 67.24
N ALA A 64 -16.18 -165.10 66.33
CA ALA A 64 -15.46 -166.00 65.43
C ALA A 64 -14.50 -165.20 64.52
N PRO A 65 -13.35 -165.76 64.11
CA PRO A 65 -12.30 -165.02 63.41
C PRO A 65 -12.76 -164.38 62.09
N GLU A 66 -13.72 -164.98 61.37
CA GLU A 66 -14.28 -164.41 60.14
C GLU A 66 -15.18 -163.18 60.40
N ASP A 67 -15.92 -163.17 61.52
CA ASP A 67 -16.80 -162.06 61.89
C ASP A 67 -16.01 -160.93 62.56
N ALA A 68 -14.94 -161.25 63.29
CA ALA A 68 -14.03 -160.25 63.86
C ALA A 68 -13.33 -159.40 62.77
N VAL A 69 -12.96 -160.00 61.63
CA VAL A 69 -12.42 -159.27 60.47
C VAL A 69 -13.47 -158.32 59.89
N LYS A 70 -14.69 -158.81 59.63
CA LYS A 70 -15.79 -157.96 59.12
C LYS A 70 -16.17 -156.82 60.05
N LEU A 71 -16.17 -157.05 61.37
CA LEU A 71 -16.44 -156.00 62.36
C LEU A 71 -15.36 -154.91 62.34
N GLY A 72 -14.09 -155.31 62.15
CA GLY A 72 -12.97 -154.40 61.97
C GLY A 72 -13.09 -153.60 60.69
N GLU A 73 -13.43 -154.25 59.57
CA GLU A 73 -13.65 -153.59 58.28
C GLU A 73 -14.76 -152.52 58.37
N VAL A 74 -15.89 -152.82 59.03
CA VAL A 74 -16.99 -151.86 59.23
C VAL A 74 -16.56 -150.69 60.13
N ALA A 75 -15.77 -150.96 61.17
CA ALA A 75 -15.29 -149.90 62.06
C ALA A 75 -14.28 -148.98 61.37
N ASP A 76 -13.33 -149.56 60.62
CA ASP A 76 -12.39 -148.81 59.80
C ASP A 76 -13.11 -147.98 58.73
N GLU A 77 -14.20 -148.49 58.13
CA GLU A 77 -15.02 -147.75 57.17
C GLU A 77 -15.74 -146.53 57.80
N VAL A 78 -16.29 -146.67 59.01
CA VAL A 78 -16.94 -145.57 59.74
C VAL A 78 -15.93 -144.52 60.18
N VAL A 79 -14.76 -144.95 60.68
CA VAL A 79 -13.66 -144.05 61.05
C VAL A 79 -13.13 -143.30 59.83
N ALA A 80 -12.94 -143.98 58.71
CA ALA A 80 -12.54 -143.36 57.45
C ALA A 80 -13.56 -142.31 56.98
N LYS A 81 -14.87 -142.61 57.02
CA LYS A 81 -15.92 -141.65 56.67
C LYS A 81 -15.94 -140.42 57.58
N TYR A 82 -15.74 -140.59 58.89
CA TYR A 82 -15.64 -139.48 59.84
C TYR A 82 -14.41 -138.61 59.56
N ASP A 83 -13.24 -139.22 59.37
CA ASP A 83 -12.00 -138.51 59.06
C ASP A 83 -12.07 -137.79 57.70
N ASP A 84 -12.75 -138.38 56.70
CA ASP A 84 -13.02 -137.76 55.41
C ASP A 84 -13.95 -136.55 55.53
N ILE A 85 -15.03 -136.65 56.33
CA ILE A 85 -15.93 -135.52 56.60
C ILE A 85 -15.19 -134.41 57.36
N ARG A 86 -14.39 -134.77 58.38
CA ARG A 86 -13.59 -133.82 59.15
C ARG A 86 -12.57 -133.09 58.27
N LYS A 87 -11.78 -133.84 57.49
CA LYS A 87 -10.84 -133.25 56.52
C LYS A 87 -11.56 -132.42 55.48
N GLY A 88 -12.72 -132.87 54.99
CA GLY A 88 -13.55 -132.13 54.05
C GLY A 88 -14.03 -130.79 54.60
N VAL A 89 -14.47 -130.75 55.86
CA VAL A 89 -14.90 -129.53 56.54
C VAL A 89 -13.72 -128.61 56.90
N GLU A 90 -12.57 -129.15 57.33
CA GLU A 90 -11.36 -128.37 57.57
C GLU A 90 -10.83 -127.74 56.26
N THR A 91 -10.76 -128.53 55.17
CA THR A 91 -10.33 -128.05 53.84
C THR A 91 -11.27 -126.99 53.29
N ARG A 92 -12.59 -127.21 53.38
CA ARG A 92 -13.60 -126.24 52.95
C ARG A 92 -13.60 -124.99 53.83
N GLY A 93 -13.36 -125.13 55.13
CA GLY A 93 -13.22 -124.02 56.08
C GLY A 93 -11.98 -123.17 55.84
N GLN A 94 -10.85 -123.77 55.45
CA GLN A 94 -9.64 -123.04 55.04
C GLN A 94 -9.84 -122.31 53.71
N ALA A 95 -10.51 -122.94 52.74
CA ALA A 95 -10.87 -122.31 51.48
C ALA A 95 -11.78 -121.08 51.69
N LEU A 96 -12.77 -121.16 52.59
CA LEU A 96 -13.66 -120.04 52.92
C LEU A 96 -12.93 -118.88 53.61
N ASP A 97 -12.01 -119.14 54.55
CA ASP A 97 -11.20 -118.08 55.18
C ASP A 97 -10.29 -117.41 54.15
N SER A 98 -9.63 -118.19 53.30
CA SER A 98 -8.76 -117.66 52.24
C SER A 98 -9.53 -116.76 51.26
N ILE A 99 -10.79 -117.12 50.95
CA ILE A 99 -11.66 -116.32 50.09
C ILE A 99 -12.16 -115.07 50.83
N ALA A 100 -12.50 -115.16 52.11
CA ALA A 100 -12.93 -114.01 52.92
C ALA A 100 -11.80 -112.98 53.08
N ASP A 101 -10.59 -113.43 53.45
CA ASP A 101 -9.40 -112.58 53.56
C ASP A 101 -9.04 -111.94 52.21
N ALA A 102 -9.13 -112.69 51.11
CA ALA A 102 -8.91 -112.16 49.77
C ALA A 102 -9.98 -111.12 49.37
N THR A 103 -11.25 -111.35 49.72
CA THR A 103 -12.39 -110.45 49.40
C THR A 103 -12.28 -109.16 50.20
N SER A 104 -12.00 -109.24 51.50
CA SER A 104 -11.78 -108.09 52.37
C SER A 104 -10.54 -107.29 51.95
N GLY A 105 -9.40 -107.96 51.74
CA GLY A 105 -8.15 -107.32 51.33
C GLY A 105 -8.20 -106.72 49.92
N LEU A 106 -9.05 -107.23 49.02
CA LEU A 106 -9.35 -106.59 47.74
C LEU A 106 -10.30 -105.39 47.91
N GLY A 107 -11.33 -105.53 48.76
CA GLY A 107 -12.27 -104.47 49.10
C GLY A 107 -11.59 -103.21 49.63
N GLU A 108 -10.66 -103.35 50.60
CA GLU A 108 -9.88 -102.23 51.12
C GLU A 108 -8.99 -101.59 50.04
N ARG A 109 -8.38 -102.38 49.16
CA ARG A 109 -7.59 -101.87 48.03
C ARG A 109 -8.44 -101.09 47.03
N LEU A 110 -9.66 -101.56 46.75
CA LEU A 110 -10.66 -100.86 45.93
C LEU A 110 -11.06 -99.53 46.57
N ASP A 111 -11.40 -99.53 47.86
CA ASP A 111 -11.81 -98.32 48.59
C ASP A 111 -10.68 -97.28 48.66
N ASN A 112 -9.45 -97.73 48.92
CA ASN A 112 -8.27 -96.84 48.90
C ASN A 112 -8.06 -96.20 47.53
N PHE A 113 -8.19 -96.97 46.44
CA PHE A 113 -8.02 -96.44 45.09
C PHE A 113 -9.16 -95.50 44.71
N VAL A 114 -10.41 -95.82 45.08
CA VAL A 114 -11.56 -94.94 44.92
C VAL A 114 -11.35 -93.61 45.64
N ASN A 115 -10.83 -93.61 46.87
CA ASN A 115 -10.52 -92.37 47.61
C ASN A 115 -9.43 -91.53 46.90
N VAL A 116 -8.42 -92.17 46.32
CA VAL A 116 -7.39 -91.48 45.52
C VAL A 116 -7.97 -90.86 44.25
N LEU A 117 -8.87 -91.58 43.56
CA LEU A 117 -9.58 -91.04 42.39
C LEU A 117 -10.52 -89.90 42.80
N GLN A 118 -11.25 -90.03 43.91
CA GLN A 118 -12.11 -88.97 44.42
C GLN A 118 -11.31 -87.69 44.69
N GLY A 119 -10.17 -87.77 45.38
CA GLY A 119 -9.30 -86.61 45.59
C GLY A 119 -8.71 -86.04 44.30
N THR A 120 -8.54 -86.86 43.25
CA THR A 120 -8.12 -86.40 41.91
C THR A 120 -9.27 -85.66 41.22
N SER A 121 -10.51 -86.15 41.34
CA SER A 121 -11.73 -85.50 40.86
C SER A 121 -11.96 -84.15 41.55
N ASP A 122 -11.81 -84.10 42.87
CA ASP A 122 -12.02 -82.89 43.66
C ASP A 122 -11.02 -81.79 43.25
N ARG A 123 -9.75 -82.17 43.03
CA ARG A 123 -8.72 -81.25 42.50
C ARG A 123 -9.03 -80.75 41.09
N LEU A 124 -9.62 -81.59 40.24
CA LEU A 124 -10.04 -81.19 38.88
C LEU A 124 -11.16 -80.14 38.95
N HIS A 125 -12.11 -80.28 39.88
CA HIS A 125 -13.20 -79.33 40.06
C HIS A 125 -12.80 -78.03 40.77
N GLN A 126 -11.81 -78.05 41.67
CA GLN A 126 -11.31 -76.84 42.33
C GLN A 126 -10.78 -75.80 41.32
N ASN A 127 -10.23 -76.22 40.19
CA ASN A 127 -9.66 -75.35 39.15
C ASN A 127 -10.60 -75.17 37.92
N ALA A 128 -11.92 -75.17 38.15
CA ALA A 128 -12.92 -75.08 37.09
C ALA A 128 -13.02 -73.70 36.42
N ALA A 129 -12.72 -72.61 37.13
CA ALA A 129 -12.77 -71.27 36.57
C ALA A 129 -11.70 -71.07 35.48
N VAL A 130 -12.06 -70.38 34.40
CA VAL A 130 -11.16 -70.12 33.26
C VAL A 130 -10.82 -68.64 33.23
N THR A 131 -9.53 -68.32 33.15
CA THR A 131 -9.05 -66.94 33.05
C THR A 131 -8.92 -66.48 31.60
N SER A 132 -8.90 -65.17 31.36
CA SER A 132 -8.66 -64.58 30.06
C SER A 132 -7.18 -64.32 29.74
N ASP A 133 -6.29 -64.46 30.73
CA ASP A 133 -4.84 -64.25 30.59
C ASP A 133 -4.15 -65.48 29.95
N PRO A 134 -3.44 -65.33 28.81
CA PRO A 134 -2.75 -66.43 28.15
C PRO A 134 -1.66 -67.13 28.99
N SER A 135 -1.03 -66.43 29.92
CA SER A 135 0.01 -66.99 30.80
C SER A 135 -0.60 -67.86 31.89
N LEU A 136 -1.69 -67.40 32.51
CA LEU A 136 -2.42 -68.16 33.50
C LEU A 136 -3.13 -69.37 32.87
N LEU A 137 -3.68 -69.23 31.66
CA LEU A 137 -4.26 -70.35 30.90
C LEU A 137 -3.23 -71.46 30.60
N GLN A 138 -1.97 -71.10 30.30
CA GLN A 138 -0.90 -72.09 30.14
C GLN A 138 -0.62 -72.83 31.45
N GLY A 139 -0.68 -72.14 32.59
CA GLY A 139 -0.62 -72.77 33.91
C GLY A 139 -1.76 -73.78 34.12
N GLN A 140 -3.00 -73.39 33.81
CA GLN A 140 -4.17 -74.27 33.93
C GLN A 140 -4.08 -75.51 33.02
N ILE A 141 -3.55 -75.35 31.80
CA ILE A 141 -3.29 -76.48 30.89
C ILE A 141 -2.24 -77.42 31.49
N ALA A 142 -1.13 -76.88 32.01
CA ALA A 142 -0.07 -77.67 32.62
C ALA A 142 -0.57 -78.46 33.84
N GLU A 143 -1.42 -77.86 34.67
CA GLU A 143 -2.06 -78.53 35.80
C GLU A 143 -3.02 -79.65 35.37
N ASN A 144 -3.88 -79.40 34.37
CA ASN A 144 -4.77 -80.42 33.82
C ASN A 144 -3.98 -81.59 33.19
N MET A 145 -2.89 -81.28 32.50
CA MET A 145 -1.96 -82.28 31.96
C MET A 145 -1.26 -83.06 33.08
N ALA A 146 -0.88 -82.43 34.19
CA ALA A 146 -0.32 -83.11 35.35
C ALA A 146 -1.32 -84.08 36.00
N ILE A 147 -2.61 -83.72 36.04
CA ILE A 147 -3.68 -84.63 36.50
C ILE A 147 -3.82 -85.82 35.53
N LYS A 148 -3.83 -85.55 34.22
CA LYS A 148 -3.94 -86.57 33.17
C LYS A 148 -2.76 -87.55 33.18
N GLU A 149 -1.54 -87.07 33.32
CA GLU A 149 -0.34 -87.91 33.51
C GLU A 149 -0.37 -88.66 34.84
N GLY A 150 -0.85 -88.00 35.90
CA GLY A 150 -1.06 -88.63 37.20
C GLY A 150 -2.10 -89.76 37.18
N LEU A 151 -3.09 -89.69 36.30
CA LEU A 151 -4.05 -90.77 36.03
C LEU A 151 -3.38 -91.87 35.20
N ARG A 152 -2.68 -91.54 34.11
CA ARG A 152 -1.92 -92.50 33.28
C ARG A 152 -0.92 -93.31 34.09
N ALA A 153 -0.18 -92.69 35.01
CA ALA A 153 0.76 -93.37 35.90
C ALA A 153 0.09 -94.43 36.78
N LYS A 154 -1.20 -94.28 37.09
CA LYS A 154 -1.99 -95.24 37.87
C LYS A 154 -2.69 -96.30 37.02
N GLN A 155 -2.59 -96.23 35.69
CA GLN A 155 -3.28 -97.16 34.76
C GLN A 155 -2.93 -98.62 35.05
N ALA A 156 -1.65 -98.93 35.25
CA ALA A 156 -1.21 -100.29 35.52
C ALA A 156 -1.82 -100.85 36.82
N ALA A 157 -1.89 -100.03 37.87
CA ALA A 157 -2.49 -100.40 39.14
C ALA A 157 -4.02 -100.58 39.03
N TYR A 158 -4.69 -99.73 38.26
CA TYR A 158 -6.12 -99.85 37.97
C TYR A 158 -6.45 -101.15 37.20
N VAL A 159 -5.65 -101.49 36.17
CA VAL A 159 -5.83 -102.74 35.40
C VAL A 159 -5.58 -103.97 36.28
N ALA A 160 -4.47 -103.98 37.04
CA ALA A 160 -4.14 -105.08 37.94
C ALA A 160 -5.22 -105.30 39.01
N LEU A 161 -5.82 -104.22 39.52
CA LEU A 161 -6.91 -104.30 40.50
C LEU A 161 -8.19 -104.89 39.88
N LYS A 162 -8.51 -104.56 38.62
CA LYS A 162 -9.63 -105.15 37.88
C LYS A 162 -9.41 -106.62 37.55
N GLU A 163 -8.18 -107.01 37.18
CA GLU A 163 -7.80 -108.40 36.95
C GLU A 163 -7.90 -109.23 38.24
N SER A 164 -7.35 -108.71 39.34
CA SER A 164 -7.44 -109.33 40.68
C SER A 164 -8.90 -109.49 41.13
N ALA A 165 -9.75 -108.49 40.84
CA ALA A 165 -11.17 -108.58 41.10
C ALA A 165 -11.88 -109.60 40.20
N ALA A 166 -11.55 -109.66 38.91
CA ALA A 166 -12.12 -110.66 37.99
C ALA A 166 -11.76 -112.10 38.40
N GLU A 167 -10.51 -112.32 38.82
CA GLU A 167 -10.04 -113.60 39.33
C GLU A 167 -10.82 -114.00 40.60
N LEU A 168 -10.94 -113.09 41.57
CA LEU A 168 -11.70 -113.31 42.80
C LEU A 168 -13.18 -113.57 42.52
N LEU A 169 -13.81 -112.79 41.64
CA LEU A 169 -15.21 -112.96 41.23
C LEU A 169 -15.45 -114.30 40.50
N SER A 170 -14.45 -114.86 39.81
CA SER A 170 -14.56 -116.17 39.17
C SER A 170 -14.63 -117.33 40.17
N SER A 171 -14.06 -117.14 41.37
CA SER A 171 -14.03 -118.13 42.45
C SER A 171 -15.28 -118.11 43.35
N LEU A 172 -16.11 -117.06 43.23
CA LEU A 172 -17.29 -116.83 44.09
C LEU A 172 -18.63 -117.22 43.41
N PRO A 173 -19.58 -117.82 44.16
CA PRO A 173 -20.93 -118.08 43.67
C PRO A 173 -21.66 -116.81 43.18
N PRO A 174 -22.56 -116.92 42.18
CA PRO A 174 -23.23 -115.75 41.60
C PRO A 174 -24.15 -114.99 42.57
N GLU A 175 -24.71 -115.65 43.59
CA GLU A 175 -25.60 -115.03 44.60
C GLU A 175 -24.86 -114.59 45.87
N ASP A 176 -23.52 -114.63 45.87
CA ASP A 176 -22.73 -114.26 47.05
C ASP A 176 -22.75 -112.75 47.31
N LYS A 177 -22.92 -112.35 48.58
CA LYS A 177 -22.97 -110.93 48.97
C LYS A 177 -21.60 -110.24 48.83
N GLY A 178 -20.50 -110.96 49.03
CA GLY A 178 -19.14 -110.45 48.81
C GLY A 178 -18.88 -110.17 47.32
N ARG A 179 -19.41 -111.03 46.44
CA ARG A 179 -19.42 -110.80 44.98
C ARG A 179 -20.14 -109.49 44.62
N LEU A 180 -21.30 -109.21 45.23
CA LEU A 180 -22.06 -107.99 44.97
C LEU A 180 -21.32 -106.73 45.45
N ASP A 181 -20.72 -106.75 46.65
CA ASP A 181 -19.94 -105.63 47.21
C ASP A 181 -18.72 -105.29 46.34
N VAL A 182 -17.92 -106.31 45.97
CA VAL A 182 -16.75 -106.13 45.09
C VAL A 182 -17.18 -105.59 43.73
N ASN A 183 -18.30 -106.06 43.18
CA ASN A 183 -18.82 -105.59 41.89
C ASN A 183 -19.33 -104.14 41.96
N GLU A 184 -19.96 -103.72 43.05
CA GLU A 184 -20.38 -102.33 43.27
C GLU A 184 -19.18 -101.38 43.40
N LYS A 185 -18.17 -101.76 44.19
CA LYS A 185 -16.93 -101.00 44.35
C LYS A 185 -16.15 -100.90 43.04
N LEU A 186 -16.07 -102.00 42.27
CA LEU A 186 -15.43 -102.01 40.96
C LEU A 186 -16.19 -101.14 39.95
N ARG A 187 -17.52 -101.13 39.99
CA ARG A 187 -18.34 -100.22 39.17
C ARG A 187 -18.05 -98.76 39.53
N ARG A 188 -18.04 -98.41 40.82
CA ARG A 188 -17.73 -97.05 41.28
C ARG A 188 -16.33 -96.61 40.87
N LEU A 189 -15.34 -97.49 41.00
CA LEU A 189 -13.97 -97.29 40.53
C LEU A 189 -13.93 -96.99 39.02
N ASP A 190 -14.62 -97.82 38.22
CA ASP A 190 -14.67 -97.72 36.76
C ASP A 190 -15.37 -96.43 36.29
N ASP A 191 -16.48 -96.09 36.93
CA ASP A 191 -17.25 -94.87 36.66
C ASP A 191 -16.42 -93.62 36.99
N LEU A 192 -15.75 -93.57 38.15
CA LEU A 192 -14.86 -92.46 38.53
C LEU A 192 -13.65 -92.36 37.60
N TRP A 193 -13.01 -93.48 37.26
CA TRP A 193 -11.87 -93.47 36.33
C TRP A 193 -12.25 -92.87 34.98
N LYS A 194 -13.35 -93.36 34.39
CA LYS A 194 -13.85 -92.88 33.09
C LYS A 194 -14.31 -91.43 33.15
N SER A 195 -14.98 -91.02 34.23
CA SER A 195 -15.38 -89.61 34.44
C SER A 195 -14.16 -88.70 34.49
N ILE A 196 -13.15 -89.00 35.30
CA ILE A 196 -11.93 -88.17 35.39
C ILE A 196 -11.18 -88.14 34.05
N GLU A 197 -11.07 -89.28 33.36
CA GLU A 197 -10.43 -89.33 32.03
C GLU A 197 -11.18 -88.47 31.01
N GLN A 198 -12.51 -88.57 30.96
CA GLN A 198 -13.34 -87.78 30.06
C GLN A 198 -13.31 -86.28 30.41
N GLU A 199 -13.43 -85.93 31.69
CA GLU A 199 -13.42 -84.55 32.16
C GLU A 199 -12.06 -83.88 31.97
N THR A 200 -10.95 -84.59 32.23
CA THR A 200 -9.61 -84.06 31.95
C THR A 200 -9.39 -83.83 30.46
N ASN A 201 -9.83 -84.75 29.59
CA ASN A 201 -9.75 -84.58 28.14
C ASN A 201 -10.60 -83.41 27.63
N ASN A 202 -11.86 -83.32 28.07
CA ASN A 202 -12.77 -82.23 27.71
C ASN A 202 -12.23 -80.88 28.19
N ARG A 203 -11.75 -80.82 29.44
CA ARG A 203 -11.16 -79.62 30.04
C ARG A 203 -9.90 -79.19 29.32
N GLY A 204 -9.01 -80.12 28.95
CA GLY A 204 -7.80 -79.84 28.19
C GLY A 204 -8.10 -79.23 26.82
N GLY A 205 -8.97 -79.87 26.02
CA GLY A 205 -9.37 -79.34 24.72
C GLY A 205 -10.08 -77.98 24.81
N PHE A 206 -10.89 -77.77 25.85
CA PHE A 206 -11.52 -76.48 26.11
C PHE A 206 -10.48 -75.39 26.47
N LEU A 207 -9.53 -75.68 27.36
CA LEU A 207 -8.47 -74.75 27.76
C LEU A 207 -7.57 -74.38 26.58
N GLU A 208 -7.19 -75.33 25.72
CA GLU A 208 -6.38 -75.08 24.53
C GLU A 208 -7.12 -74.18 23.52
N SER A 209 -8.42 -74.43 23.31
CA SER A 209 -9.27 -73.59 22.47
C SER A 209 -9.42 -72.17 23.01
N THR A 210 -9.62 -72.03 24.33
CA THR A 210 -9.67 -70.72 25.00
C THR A 210 -8.34 -69.98 24.90
N LEU A 211 -7.21 -70.67 25.08
CA LEU A 211 -5.88 -70.09 24.93
C LEU A 211 -5.64 -69.56 23.51
N ALA A 212 -6.04 -70.32 22.48
CA ALA A 212 -5.90 -69.87 21.09
C ALA A 212 -6.70 -68.58 20.83
N LYS A 213 -7.94 -68.50 21.33
CA LYS A 213 -8.79 -67.31 21.21
C LYS A 213 -8.26 -66.13 22.04
N ALA A 214 -7.79 -66.37 23.26
CA ALA A 214 -7.16 -65.36 24.10
C ALA A 214 -5.91 -64.77 23.45
N LYS A 215 -5.01 -65.63 22.92
CA LYS A 215 -3.82 -65.18 22.18
C LYS A 215 -4.19 -64.34 20.96
N ARG A 216 -5.21 -64.75 20.19
CA ARG A 216 -5.70 -63.95 19.07
C ARG A 216 -6.20 -62.58 19.54
N PHE A 217 -7.05 -62.53 20.57
CA PHE A 217 -7.56 -61.27 21.10
C PHE A 217 -6.44 -60.32 21.54
N TRP A 218 -5.50 -60.78 22.37
CA TRP A 218 -4.41 -59.94 22.86
C TRP A 218 -3.45 -59.49 21.76
N SER A 219 -3.25 -60.32 20.72
CA SER A 219 -2.47 -59.94 19.53
C SER A 219 -3.18 -58.82 18.76
N GLU A 220 -4.46 -59.00 18.44
CA GLU A 220 -5.28 -57.99 17.73
C GLU A 220 -5.38 -56.68 18.53
N LEU A 221 -5.41 -56.77 19.87
CA LEU A 221 -5.45 -55.60 20.75
C LEU A 221 -4.16 -54.78 20.67
N ASP A 222 -3.00 -55.41 20.87
CA ASP A 222 -1.67 -54.77 20.76
C ASP A 222 -1.46 -54.18 19.36
N GLU A 223 -1.90 -54.91 18.34
CA GLU A 223 -1.89 -54.49 16.96
C GLU A 223 -2.73 -53.22 16.68
N CYS A 224 -3.95 -53.17 17.20
CA CYS A 224 -4.83 -52.00 17.11
C CYS A 224 -4.26 -50.81 17.88
N GLN A 225 -3.76 -51.02 19.10
CA GLN A 225 -3.16 -49.97 19.93
C GLN A 225 -1.97 -49.32 19.22
N ARG A 226 -1.04 -50.11 18.68
CA ARG A 226 0.08 -49.59 17.89
C ARG A 226 -0.36 -48.80 16.65
N ALA A 227 -1.41 -49.25 15.97
CA ALA A 227 -1.96 -48.55 14.80
C ALA A 227 -2.53 -47.18 15.18
N ILE A 228 -3.26 -47.11 16.28
CA ILE A 228 -3.85 -45.88 16.81
C ILE A 228 -2.75 -44.91 17.26
N ASP A 229 -1.71 -45.42 17.94
CA ASP A 229 -0.57 -44.61 18.38
C ASP A 229 0.25 -44.07 17.19
N ASP A 230 0.50 -44.87 16.15
CA ASP A 230 1.17 -44.42 14.93
C ASP A 230 0.36 -43.31 14.23
N LEU A 231 -0.95 -43.51 14.08
CA LEU A 231 -1.86 -42.48 13.54
C LEU A 231 -1.84 -41.20 14.38
N ARG A 232 -1.79 -41.32 15.70
CA ARG A 232 -1.67 -40.18 16.62
C ARG A 232 -0.40 -39.39 16.37
N VAL A 233 0.74 -40.07 16.37
CA VAL A 233 2.06 -39.44 16.16
C VAL A 233 2.12 -38.75 14.80
N ARG A 234 1.59 -39.38 13.76
CA ARG A 234 1.52 -38.77 12.42
C ARG A 234 0.64 -37.52 12.41
N LEU A 235 -0.57 -37.58 12.97
CA LEU A 235 -1.46 -36.41 13.06
C LEU A 235 -0.87 -35.26 13.88
N ASP A 236 -0.18 -35.57 14.98
CA ASP A 236 0.50 -34.58 15.83
C ASP A 236 1.70 -33.95 15.10
N SER A 237 2.35 -34.68 14.19
CA SER A 237 3.45 -34.17 13.35
C SER A 237 2.99 -33.26 12.20
N VAL A 238 1.70 -33.29 11.83
CA VAL A 238 1.14 -32.39 10.82
C VAL A 238 1.06 -30.98 11.40
N GLU A 239 2.02 -30.15 10.99
CA GLU A 239 2.06 -28.72 11.30
C GLU A 239 0.73 -28.02 10.91
N PRO A 240 0.40 -26.88 11.56
CA PRO A 240 -0.74 -26.07 11.16
C PRO A 240 -0.74 -25.76 9.66
N ALA A 241 -1.93 -25.72 9.06
CA ALA A 241 -2.07 -25.51 7.63
C ALA A 241 -1.49 -24.15 7.22
N ALA A 242 -0.52 -24.17 6.29
CA ALA A 242 0.29 -23.02 5.94
C ALA A 242 -0.25 -22.29 4.69
N GLY A 243 -0.08 -20.98 4.55
CA GLY A 243 -0.55 -20.26 3.35
C GLY A 243 0.23 -20.49 2.04
N GLN A 244 1.17 -21.43 2.00
CA GLN A 244 2.00 -21.72 0.83
C GLN A 244 1.45 -22.92 0.04
N PRO A 245 1.25 -22.81 -1.29
CA PRO A 245 0.66 -23.89 -2.09
C PRO A 245 1.43 -25.21 -2.02
N GLU A 246 2.77 -25.15 -2.06
CA GLU A 246 3.63 -26.35 -2.01
C GLU A 246 3.52 -27.09 -0.66
N VAL A 247 3.40 -26.34 0.44
CA VAL A 247 3.25 -26.91 1.78
C VAL A 247 1.87 -27.52 1.94
N LEU A 248 0.81 -26.82 1.48
CA LEU A 248 -0.57 -27.33 1.51
C LEU A 248 -0.73 -28.61 0.69
N GLN A 249 -0.11 -28.68 -0.50
CA GLN A 249 -0.11 -29.91 -1.31
C GLN A 249 0.58 -31.07 -0.58
N ARG A 250 1.72 -30.81 0.07
CA ARG A 250 2.41 -31.82 0.88
C ARG A 250 1.55 -32.27 2.07
N GLN A 251 0.93 -31.34 2.79
CA GLN A 251 0.03 -31.63 3.90
C GLN A 251 -1.20 -32.43 3.44
N GLN A 252 -1.76 -32.13 2.28
CA GLN A 252 -2.87 -32.88 1.69
C GLN A 252 -2.46 -34.33 1.35
N ALA A 253 -1.29 -34.54 0.77
CA ALA A 253 -0.77 -35.88 0.48
C ALA A 253 -0.54 -36.70 1.76
N GLU A 254 -0.02 -36.06 2.82
CA GLU A 254 0.15 -36.70 4.13
C GLU A 254 -1.21 -37.09 4.73
N MET A 255 -2.20 -36.18 4.69
CA MET A 255 -3.56 -36.46 5.17
C MET A 255 -4.26 -37.57 4.38
N GLN A 256 -4.03 -37.69 3.08
CA GLN A 256 -4.51 -38.84 2.28
C GLN A 256 -3.88 -40.15 2.73
N THR A 257 -2.59 -40.13 3.07
CA THR A 257 -1.89 -41.31 3.58
C THR A 257 -2.41 -41.70 4.98
N VAL A 258 -2.68 -40.71 5.85
CA VAL A 258 -3.33 -40.93 7.15
C VAL A 258 -4.73 -41.51 6.95
N ALA A 259 -5.52 -41.02 5.99
CA ALA A 259 -6.85 -41.56 5.67
C ALA A 259 -6.79 -43.03 5.23
N SER A 260 -5.79 -43.41 4.42
CA SER A 260 -5.58 -44.80 4.03
C SER A 260 -5.22 -45.69 5.23
N ASN A 261 -4.34 -45.21 6.12
CA ASN A 261 -4.01 -45.93 7.35
C ASN A 261 -5.22 -46.04 8.28
N MET A 262 -6.05 -45.00 8.38
CA MET A 262 -7.30 -45.03 9.14
C MET A 262 -8.25 -46.11 8.63
N ALA A 263 -8.46 -46.22 7.32
CA ALA A 263 -9.29 -47.29 6.75
C ALA A 263 -8.74 -48.70 7.07
N SER A 264 -7.41 -48.86 7.07
CA SER A 264 -6.78 -50.12 7.50
C SER A 264 -7.00 -50.39 8.99
N THR A 265 -6.90 -49.39 9.85
CA THR A 265 -7.12 -49.53 11.30
C THR A 265 -8.58 -49.83 11.62
N GLU A 266 -9.53 -49.23 10.90
CA GLU A 266 -10.96 -49.52 11.04
C GLU A 266 -11.26 -51.01 10.78
N ASN A 267 -10.65 -51.61 9.75
CA ASN A 267 -10.76 -53.05 9.51
C ASN A 267 -10.19 -53.89 10.66
N ARG A 268 -9.09 -53.46 11.28
CA ARG A 268 -8.49 -54.17 12.45
C ARG A 268 -9.38 -54.09 13.68
N LEU A 269 -10.06 -52.96 13.90
CA LEU A 269 -11.03 -52.81 14.99
C LEU A 269 -12.20 -53.79 14.86
N VAL A 270 -12.65 -54.09 13.63
CA VAL A 270 -13.63 -55.15 13.40
C VAL A 270 -13.08 -56.51 13.82
N GLY A 271 -11.83 -56.82 13.44
CA GLY A 271 -11.15 -58.06 13.84
C GLY A 271 -10.98 -58.20 15.36
N LEU A 272 -10.60 -57.13 16.05
CA LEU A 272 -10.51 -57.07 17.51
C LEU A 272 -11.87 -57.32 18.17
N ARG A 273 -12.95 -56.70 17.65
CA ARG A 273 -14.30 -56.91 18.17
C ARG A 273 -14.77 -58.35 17.99
N GLU A 274 -14.52 -58.95 16.83
CA GLU A 274 -14.83 -60.36 16.57
C GLU A 274 -14.05 -61.30 17.51
N ALA A 275 -12.76 -61.04 17.71
CA ALA A 275 -11.93 -61.79 18.65
C ALA A 275 -12.41 -61.65 20.10
N GLY A 276 -12.82 -60.44 20.50
CA GLY A 276 -13.41 -60.15 21.80
C GLY A 276 -14.69 -60.93 22.05
N VAL A 277 -15.64 -60.91 21.10
CA VAL A 277 -16.90 -61.67 21.19
C VAL A 277 -16.65 -63.18 21.24
N ALA A 278 -15.70 -63.68 20.44
CA ALA A 278 -15.36 -65.10 20.41
C ALA A 278 -14.76 -65.61 21.73
N LEU A 279 -14.08 -64.73 22.48
CA LEU A 279 -13.48 -65.00 23.79
C LEU A 279 -14.50 -64.80 24.92
N THR A 280 -15.27 -63.72 24.93
CA THR A 280 -16.29 -63.46 25.97
C THR A 280 -17.38 -64.54 26.00
N GLY A 281 -17.68 -65.16 24.85
CA GLY A 281 -18.64 -66.27 24.76
C GLY A 281 -18.21 -67.57 25.47
N ILE A 282 -16.96 -67.69 25.92
CA ILE A 282 -16.43 -68.92 26.55
C ILE A 282 -15.79 -68.70 27.94
N ILE A 283 -15.56 -67.45 28.35
CA ILE A 283 -14.99 -67.11 29.67
C ILE A 283 -16.09 -66.68 30.66
N PRO A 284 -15.87 -66.82 31.98
CA PRO A 284 -16.82 -66.38 33.00
C PRO A 284 -17.02 -64.86 33.01
N ALA A 285 -18.17 -64.40 33.52
CA ALA A 285 -18.59 -63.00 33.48
C ALA A 285 -17.60 -62.01 34.10
N GLU A 286 -16.88 -62.42 35.15
CA GLU A 286 -15.85 -61.60 35.81
C GLU A 286 -14.73 -61.23 34.84
N GLU A 287 -14.25 -62.19 34.05
CA GLU A 287 -13.19 -62.02 33.05
C GLU A 287 -13.70 -61.27 31.79
N GLN A 288 -15.00 -61.35 31.48
CA GLN A 288 -15.58 -60.60 30.36
C GLN A 288 -15.47 -59.08 30.55
N THR A 289 -15.55 -58.60 31.79
CA THR A 289 -15.44 -57.16 32.08
C THR A 289 -14.08 -56.59 31.67
N VAL A 290 -13.00 -57.34 31.87
CA VAL A 290 -11.64 -56.93 31.49
C VAL A 290 -11.52 -56.85 29.97
N ILE A 291 -12.01 -57.85 29.25
CA ILE A 291 -11.99 -57.88 27.77
C ILE A 291 -12.79 -56.72 27.19
N ASN A 292 -14.00 -56.48 27.69
CA ASN A 292 -14.83 -55.37 27.23
C ASN A 292 -14.17 -54.01 27.51
N ALA A 293 -13.60 -53.81 28.71
CA ALA A 293 -12.90 -52.57 29.05
C ALA A 293 -11.70 -52.29 28.13
N GLN A 294 -10.95 -53.33 27.70
CA GLN A 294 -9.85 -53.16 26.74
C GLN A 294 -10.35 -52.77 25.35
N VAL A 295 -11.45 -53.38 24.88
CA VAL A 295 -12.07 -53.02 23.60
C VAL A 295 -12.61 -51.59 23.63
N ASP A 296 -13.26 -51.20 24.73
CA ASP A 296 -13.80 -49.85 24.93
C ASP A 296 -12.68 -48.81 24.92
N ALA A 297 -11.56 -49.06 25.61
CA ALA A 297 -10.40 -48.15 25.62
C ALA A 297 -9.81 -47.91 24.22
N VAL A 298 -9.71 -48.97 23.41
CA VAL A 298 -9.26 -48.85 22.01
C VAL A 298 -10.28 -48.08 21.17
N HIS A 299 -11.58 -48.28 21.41
CA HIS A 299 -12.65 -47.55 20.74
C HIS A 299 -12.63 -46.05 21.07
N GLU A 300 -12.41 -45.68 22.33
CA GLU A 300 -12.23 -44.29 22.76
C GLU A 300 -10.99 -43.64 22.10
N GLY A 301 -9.87 -44.38 22.04
CA GLY A 301 -8.67 -43.95 21.33
C GLY A 301 -8.94 -43.69 19.84
N TRP A 302 -9.65 -44.60 19.19
CA TRP A 302 -10.05 -44.46 17.79
C TRP A 302 -10.99 -43.26 17.55
N ALA A 303 -11.97 -43.04 18.43
CA ALA A 303 -12.86 -41.89 18.35
C ALA A 303 -12.09 -40.57 18.47
N THR A 304 -11.08 -40.52 19.34
CA THR A 304 -10.18 -39.37 19.48
C THR A 304 -9.39 -39.10 18.20
N ILE A 305 -8.81 -40.13 17.59
CA ILE A 305 -8.10 -40.00 16.30
C ILE A 305 -9.02 -39.56 15.17
N THR A 306 -10.22 -40.13 15.10
CA THR A 306 -11.21 -39.76 14.08
C THR A 306 -11.59 -38.30 14.17
N LYS A 307 -11.79 -37.80 15.40
CA LYS A 307 -12.07 -36.38 15.64
C LYS A 307 -10.87 -35.50 15.25
N LEU A 308 -9.66 -35.84 15.69
CA LEU A 308 -8.46 -35.08 15.39
C LEU A 308 -8.20 -35.00 13.87
N PHE A 309 -8.36 -36.11 13.16
CA PHE A 309 -8.27 -36.16 11.71
C PHE A 309 -9.32 -35.24 11.05
N ALA A 310 -10.58 -35.29 11.50
CA ALA A 310 -11.64 -34.46 10.95
C ALA A 310 -11.37 -32.96 11.16
N ASP A 311 -10.93 -32.58 12.37
CA ASP A 311 -10.59 -31.19 12.70
C ASP A 311 -9.41 -30.71 11.83
N LYS A 312 -8.31 -31.48 11.77
CA LYS A 312 -7.14 -31.16 10.93
C LYS A 312 -7.48 -31.09 9.44
N ASN A 313 -8.30 -32.01 8.94
CA ASN A 313 -8.70 -32.03 7.54
C ASN A 313 -9.58 -30.83 7.18
N ARG A 314 -10.52 -30.45 8.07
CA ARG A 314 -11.32 -29.24 7.90
C ARG A 314 -10.44 -28.00 7.88
N ASP A 315 -9.53 -27.86 8.84
CA ASP A 315 -8.65 -26.70 8.94
C ASP A 315 -7.72 -26.60 7.72
N LEU A 316 -7.25 -27.74 7.19
CA LEU A 316 -6.48 -27.81 5.95
C LEU A 316 -7.31 -27.35 4.73
N ILE A 317 -8.56 -27.81 4.59
CA ILE A 317 -9.44 -27.39 3.48
C ILE A 317 -9.68 -25.88 3.51
N VAL A 318 -10.00 -25.33 4.69
CA VAL A 318 -10.21 -23.87 4.85
C VAL A 318 -8.93 -23.12 4.48
N ALA A 319 -7.77 -23.55 4.97
CA ALA A 319 -6.50 -22.92 4.64
C ALA A 319 -6.15 -23.02 3.15
N MET A 320 -6.53 -24.11 2.47
CA MET A 320 -6.39 -24.25 1.02
C MET A 320 -7.27 -23.28 0.24
N GLU A 321 -8.54 -23.13 0.64
CA GLU A 321 -9.47 -22.17 0.04
C GLU A 321 -8.96 -20.72 0.22
N ASP A 322 -8.58 -20.37 1.45
CA ASP A 322 -8.03 -19.04 1.78
C ASP A 322 -6.74 -18.75 1.02
N ALA A 323 -5.82 -19.73 0.94
CA ALA A 323 -4.58 -19.58 0.17
C ALA A 323 -4.85 -19.45 -1.33
N MET A 324 -5.80 -20.21 -1.88
CA MET A 324 -6.14 -20.13 -3.30
C MET A 324 -6.76 -18.77 -3.65
N ALA A 325 -7.66 -18.27 -2.82
CA ALA A 325 -8.22 -16.91 -2.95
C ALA A 325 -7.10 -15.85 -2.84
N PHE A 326 -6.25 -15.94 -1.82
CA PHE A 326 -5.13 -15.02 -1.62
C PHE A 326 -4.19 -14.96 -2.83
N HIS A 327 -3.70 -16.11 -3.32
CA HIS A 327 -2.76 -16.13 -4.44
C HIS A 327 -3.43 -15.74 -5.76
N GLY A 328 -4.72 -16.06 -5.95
CA GLY A 328 -5.51 -15.62 -7.10
C GLY A 328 -5.69 -14.10 -7.13
N ASP A 329 -6.14 -13.52 -6.03
CA ASP A 329 -6.35 -12.08 -5.87
C ASP A 329 -5.02 -11.31 -5.97
N LEU A 330 -3.95 -11.82 -5.34
CA LEU A 330 -2.61 -11.26 -5.44
C LEU A 330 -2.12 -11.25 -6.90
N SER A 331 -2.27 -12.36 -7.63
CA SER A 331 -1.86 -12.44 -9.03
C SER A 331 -2.67 -11.49 -9.91
N SER A 332 -3.98 -11.39 -9.68
CA SER A 332 -4.87 -10.47 -10.39
C SER A 332 -4.46 -9.01 -10.17
N LEU A 333 -4.26 -8.63 -8.92
CA LEU A 333 -3.88 -7.27 -8.54
C LEU A 333 -2.47 -6.90 -9.01
N LEU A 334 -1.52 -7.83 -8.98
CA LEU A 334 -0.18 -7.61 -9.53
C LEU A 334 -0.22 -7.40 -11.05
N ALA A 335 -1.02 -8.19 -11.78
CA ALA A 335 -1.19 -8.04 -13.23
C ALA A 335 -1.86 -6.69 -13.58
N TRP A 336 -2.88 -6.30 -12.80
CA TRP A 336 -3.47 -4.97 -12.94
C TRP A 336 -2.45 -3.87 -12.66
N LEU A 337 -1.64 -4.02 -11.60
CA LEU A 337 -0.67 -3.02 -11.21
C LEU A 337 0.47 -2.88 -12.23
N ASP A 338 0.90 -3.97 -12.87
CA ASP A 338 1.82 -3.93 -14.02
C ASP A 338 1.22 -3.10 -15.18
N GLY A 339 -0.06 -3.32 -15.49
CA GLY A 339 -0.78 -2.53 -16.50
C GLY A 339 -0.95 -1.06 -16.11
N ALA A 340 -1.24 -0.80 -14.84
CA ALA A 340 -1.45 0.54 -14.28
C ALA A 340 -0.15 1.37 -14.28
N GLU A 341 0.99 0.77 -13.90
CA GLU A 341 2.31 1.37 -14.04
C GLU A 341 2.65 1.69 -15.51
N GLY A 342 2.32 0.78 -16.43
CA GLY A 342 2.45 1.01 -17.87
C GLY A 342 1.58 2.16 -18.38
N ARG A 343 0.33 2.26 -17.91
CA ARG A 343 -0.59 3.36 -18.25
C ARG A 343 -0.08 4.70 -17.74
N LEU A 344 0.41 4.78 -16.49
CA LEU A 344 1.03 6.00 -15.97
C LEU A 344 2.23 6.47 -16.81
N ALA A 345 3.01 5.52 -17.35
CA ALA A 345 4.12 5.83 -18.23
C ALA A 345 3.67 6.37 -19.61
N MET A 346 2.47 5.98 -20.07
CA MET A 346 1.88 6.46 -21.33
C MET A 346 1.25 7.85 -21.21
N ILE A 347 0.77 8.24 -20.03
CA ILE A 347 0.29 9.59 -19.79
C ILE A 347 1.45 10.56 -20.16
N PRO A 348 1.22 11.61 -20.97
CA PRO A 348 2.28 12.51 -21.39
C PRO A 348 2.83 13.34 -20.22
N ALA A 349 4.14 13.58 -20.19
CA ALA A 349 4.76 14.42 -19.16
C ALA A 349 4.12 15.82 -19.20
N ALA A 350 3.92 16.45 -18.03
CA ALA A 350 3.22 17.74 -17.95
C ALA A 350 3.76 18.75 -18.98
N GLU A 351 5.07 18.90 -19.09
CA GLU A 351 5.77 19.81 -20.02
C GLU A 351 5.47 19.56 -21.51
N SER A 352 4.95 18.39 -21.87
CA SER A 352 4.65 17.99 -23.26
C SER A 352 3.19 18.11 -23.67
N VAL A 353 2.30 18.38 -22.71
CA VAL A 353 0.83 18.48 -22.91
C VAL A 353 0.47 19.88 -23.43
N LYS A 354 -0.34 19.94 -24.49
CA LYS A 354 -0.86 21.22 -25.00
C LYS A 354 -1.95 21.77 -24.09
N VAL A 355 -2.09 23.10 -23.99
CA VAL A 355 -3.12 23.74 -23.15
C VAL A 355 -4.53 23.20 -23.43
N ASP A 356 -4.88 22.96 -24.69
CA ASP A 356 -6.20 22.43 -25.09
C ASP A 356 -6.41 20.96 -24.73
N GLU A 357 -5.31 20.20 -24.60
CA GLU A 357 -5.30 18.78 -24.24
C GLU A 357 -5.25 18.59 -22.71
N ILE A 358 -4.88 19.61 -21.94
CA ILE A 358 -4.78 19.53 -20.47
C ILE A 358 -6.08 19.05 -19.82
N PRO A 359 -7.28 19.59 -20.14
CA PRO A 359 -8.52 19.13 -19.51
C PRO A 359 -8.78 17.64 -19.73
N GLN A 360 -8.48 17.14 -20.94
CA GLN A 360 -8.66 15.74 -21.30
C GLN A 360 -7.66 14.84 -20.55
N VAL A 361 -6.39 15.25 -20.45
CA VAL A 361 -5.39 14.51 -19.68
C VAL A 361 -5.72 14.53 -18.18
N LEU A 362 -6.26 15.64 -17.65
CA LEU A 362 -6.68 15.73 -16.26
C LEU A 362 -7.88 14.80 -15.96
N GLU A 363 -8.86 14.75 -16.88
CA GLU A 363 -9.97 13.80 -16.80
C GLU A 363 -9.47 12.34 -16.84
N GLU A 364 -8.48 12.03 -17.69
CA GLU A 364 -7.86 10.70 -17.72
C GLU A 364 -7.16 10.35 -16.40
N VAL A 365 -6.44 11.31 -15.80
CA VAL A 365 -5.77 11.16 -14.49
C VAL A 365 -6.78 10.98 -13.36
N HIS A 366 -7.88 11.75 -13.37
CA HIS A 366 -8.97 11.61 -12.39
C HIS A 366 -9.68 10.27 -12.51
N ALA A 367 -10.02 9.86 -13.73
CA ALA A 367 -10.59 8.52 -13.98
C ALA A 367 -9.64 7.40 -13.54
N PHE A 368 -8.33 7.58 -13.69
CA PHE A 368 -7.34 6.62 -13.20
C PHE A 368 -7.29 6.59 -11.66
N LYS A 369 -7.44 7.73 -10.98
CA LYS A 369 -7.56 7.77 -9.51
C LYS A 369 -8.83 7.07 -9.01
N ASP A 370 -9.96 7.26 -9.68
CA ASP A 370 -11.20 6.56 -9.33
C ASP A 370 -11.07 5.04 -9.49
N GLU A 371 -10.35 4.59 -10.53
CA GLU A 371 -10.01 3.18 -10.72
C GLU A 371 -9.06 2.66 -9.63
N MET A 372 -8.01 3.42 -9.28
CA MET A 372 -7.12 3.12 -8.16
C MET A 372 -7.90 2.96 -6.85
N ASP A 373 -8.84 3.86 -6.55
CA ASP A 373 -9.67 3.80 -5.34
C ASP A 373 -10.60 2.58 -5.35
N SER A 374 -11.13 2.21 -6.51
CA SER A 374 -11.92 0.99 -6.67
C SER A 374 -11.08 -0.27 -6.40
N GLN A 375 -9.86 -0.31 -6.92
CA GLN A 375 -8.90 -1.42 -6.70
C GLN A 375 -8.31 -1.43 -5.28
N ALA A 376 -8.33 -0.30 -4.57
CA ALA A 376 -7.87 -0.22 -3.18
C ALA A 376 -8.67 -1.13 -2.25
N VAL A 377 -9.97 -1.32 -2.54
CA VAL A 377 -10.83 -2.26 -1.79
C VAL A 377 -10.30 -3.68 -1.89
N LEU A 378 -9.96 -4.14 -3.10
CA LEU A 378 -9.38 -5.47 -3.33
C LEU A 378 -8.00 -5.60 -2.64
N LYS A 379 -7.17 -4.54 -2.70
CA LYS A 379 -5.87 -4.48 -2.01
C LYS A 379 -6.01 -4.60 -0.49
N GLU A 380 -6.98 -3.92 0.13
CA GLU A 380 -7.23 -4.01 1.58
C GLU A 380 -7.81 -5.37 1.97
N GLN A 381 -8.74 -5.92 1.17
CA GLN A 381 -9.24 -7.28 1.36
C GLN A 381 -8.10 -8.31 1.31
N LEU A 382 -7.20 -8.17 0.33
CA LEU A 382 -6.02 -9.02 0.20
C LEU A 382 -5.05 -8.88 1.39
N CYS A 383 -4.87 -7.65 1.91
CA CYS A 383 -4.06 -7.45 3.12
C CYS A 383 -4.70 -8.10 4.35
N TYR A 384 -6.03 -8.05 4.45
CA TYR A 384 -6.78 -8.70 5.52
C TYR A 384 -6.67 -10.23 5.45
N THR A 385 -6.90 -10.83 4.28
CA THR A 385 -6.77 -12.29 4.09
C THR A 385 -5.33 -12.75 4.37
N ALA A 386 -4.32 -12.00 3.90
CA ALA A 386 -2.93 -12.25 4.22
C ALA A 386 -2.64 -12.24 5.72
N ALA A 387 -3.22 -11.30 6.47
CA ALA A 387 -3.06 -11.21 7.92
C ALA A 387 -3.74 -12.38 8.66
N GLN A 388 -4.93 -12.81 8.19
CA GLN A 388 -5.62 -13.97 8.73
C GLN A 388 -4.80 -15.24 8.53
N ILE A 389 -4.36 -15.53 7.30
CA ILE A 389 -3.53 -16.70 6.99
C ILE A 389 -2.20 -16.65 7.77
N ALA A 390 -1.59 -15.47 7.92
CA ALA A 390 -0.35 -15.31 8.67
C ALA A 390 -0.51 -15.47 10.19
N SER A 391 -1.73 -15.33 10.75
CA SER A 391 -1.98 -15.43 12.19
C SER A 391 -1.95 -16.87 12.71
N GLY A 392 -2.35 -17.84 11.87
CA GLY A 392 -2.33 -19.27 12.17
C GLY A 392 -1.04 -19.98 11.76
N ALA A 393 -0.14 -19.30 11.05
CA ALA A 393 1.06 -19.89 10.46
C ALA A 393 2.30 -19.73 11.36
N SER A 394 3.32 -20.57 11.13
CA SER A 394 4.63 -20.40 11.78
C SER A 394 5.31 -19.09 11.35
N VAL A 395 6.29 -18.62 12.13
CA VAL A 395 7.02 -17.35 11.85
C VAL A 395 7.58 -17.29 10.42
N HIS A 396 8.16 -18.39 9.94
CA HIS A 396 8.74 -18.46 8.60
C HIS A 396 7.65 -18.40 7.51
N GLN A 397 6.54 -19.12 7.69
CA GLN A 397 5.41 -19.13 6.75
C GLN A 397 4.69 -17.77 6.72
N ALA A 398 4.47 -17.16 7.88
CA ALA A 398 3.91 -15.81 7.99
C ALA A 398 4.79 -14.78 7.28
N SER A 399 6.13 -14.90 7.37
CA SER A 399 7.06 -14.04 6.63
C SER A 399 6.88 -14.18 5.11
N ALA A 400 6.76 -15.41 4.61
CA ALA A 400 6.59 -15.67 3.19
C ALA A 400 5.27 -15.14 2.60
N ILE A 401 4.18 -15.09 3.39
CA ILE A 401 2.91 -14.46 2.99
C ILE A 401 3.03 -12.93 3.02
N ARG A 402 3.71 -12.38 4.03
CA ARG A 402 3.87 -10.93 4.20
C ARG A 402 4.78 -10.29 3.15
N GLN A 403 5.78 -10.99 2.64
CA GLN A 403 6.73 -10.43 1.67
C GLN A 403 6.08 -9.95 0.35
N PRO A 404 5.27 -10.76 -0.35
CA PRO A 404 4.56 -10.33 -1.55
C PRO A 404 3.64 -9.13 -1.29
N ILE A 405 2.96 -9.10 -0.15
CA ILE A 405 2.07 -8.00 0.25
C ILE A 405 2.85 -6.71 0.52
N ASN A 406 4.00 -6.79 1.18
CA ASN A 406 4.87 -5.63 1.38
C ASN A 406 5.37 -5.07 0.04
N LYS A 407 5.73 -5.94 -0.91
CA LYS A 407 6.15 -5.52 -2.26
C LYS A 407 5.00 -4.87 -3.02
N LEU A 408 3.81 -5.47 -2.98
CA LEU A 408 2.59 -4.91 -3.57
C LEU A 408 2.29 -3.53 -2.99
N ASN A 409 2.28 -3.38 -1.66
CA ASN A 409 2.04 -2.12 -0.96
C ASN A 409 3.04 -1.05 -1.36
N LEU A 410 4.32 -1.40 -1.46
CA LEU A 410 5.36 -0.46 -1.91
C LEU A 410 5.08 0.05 -3.33
N ARG A 411 4.81 -0.86 -4.28
CA ARG A 411 4.49 -0.48 -5.66
C ARG A 411 3.22 0.35 -5.76
N TRP A 412 2.19 -0.01 -5.00
CA TRP A 412 0.94 0.74 -4.89
C TRP A 412 1.18 2.18 -4.42
N THR A 413 1.92 2.37 -3.34
CA THR A 413 2.25 3.71 -2.82
C THR A 413 3.08 4.50 -3.83
N GLN A 414 4.04 3.86 -4.51
CA GLN A 414 4.83 4.51 -5.55
C GLN A 414 3.96 4.96 -6.72
N LEU A 415 3.09 4.09 -7.25
CA LEU A 415 2.16 4.41 -8.32
C LEU A 415 1.22 5.56 -7.95
N TYR A 416 0.58 5.49 -6.78
CA TYR A 416 -0.32 6.53 -6.30
C TYR A 416 0.40 7.87 -6.11
N SER A 417 1.60 7.87 -5.51
CA SER A 417 2.40 9.09 -5.35
C SER A 417 2.79 9.70 -6.69
N ALA A 418 3.20 8.88 -7.66
CA ALA A 418 3.59 9.34 -8.99
C ALA A 418 2.39 9.86 -9.81
N LEU A 419 1.21 9.28 -9.61
CA LEU A 419 -0.04 9.76 -10.21
C LEU A 419 -0.46 11.11 -9.62
N CYS A 420 -0.45 11.27 -8.29
CA CYS A 420 -0.69 12.57 -7.64
C CYS A 420 0.34 13.63 -8.05
N ASP A 421 1.61 13.25 -8.16
CA ASP A 421 2.66 14.16 -8.66
C ASP A 421 2.39 14.57 -10.11
N ARG A 422 1.87 13.67 -10.94
CA ARG A 422 1.49 13.96 -12.33
C ARG A 422 0.34 14.97 -12.39
N GLU A 423 -0.74 14.71 -11.66
CA GLU A 423 -1.90 15.60 -11.50
C GLU A 423 -1.44 17.00 -11.06
N ASN A 424 -0.72 17.08 -9.94
CA ASN A 424 -0.22 18.34 -9.38
C ASN A 424 0.67 19.12 -10.36
N LYS A 425 1.44 18.44 -11.22
CA LYS A 425 2.28 19.10 -12.23
C LYS A 425 1.43 19.63 -13.38
N ILE A 426 0.46 18.85 -13.85
CA ILE A 426 -0.45 19.25 -14.94
C ILE A 426 -1.32 20.43 -14.49
N GLU A 427 -1.91 20.39 -13.29
CA GLU A 427 -2.71 21.48 -12.74
C GLU A 427 -1.89 22.76 -12.52
N ARG A 428 -0.67 22.64 -11.98
CA ARG A 428 0.24 23.78 -11.83
C ARG A 428 0.57 24.41 -13.17
N MET A 429 0.80 23.60 -14.19
CA MET A 429 1.08 24.10 -15.54
C MET A 429 -0.15 24.80 -16.13
N LEU A 430 -1.35 24.25 -15.97
CA LEU A 430 -2.60 24.89 -16.39
C LEU A 430 -2.76 26.28 -15.78
N LEU A 431 -2.54 26.40 -14.46
CA LEU A 431 -2.63 27.66 -13.74
C LEU A 431 -1.56 28.66 -14.21
N GLN A 432 -0.32 28.21 -14.41
CA GLN A 432 0.77 29.06 -14.89
C GLN A 432 0.51 29.58 -16.30
N MET A 433 0.02 28.73 -17.21
CA MET A 433 -0.35 29.11 -18.57
C MET A 433 -1.52 30.11 -18.59
N GLY A 434 -2.55 29.87 -17.76
CA GLY A 434 -3.67 30.79 -17.62
C GLY A 434 -3.24 32.18 -17.12
N ARG A 435 -2.39 32.21 -16.08
CA ARG A 435 -1.83 33.47 -15.54
C ARG A 435 -0.94 34.20 -16.54
N LEU A 436 -0.14 33.49 -17.32
CA LEU A 436 0.68 34.08 -18.38
C LEU A 436 -0.22 34.72 -19.45
N SER A 437 -1.21 34.00 -19.95
CA SER A 437 -2.15 34.51 -20.95
C SER A 437 -2.88 35.77 -20.45
N GLU A 438 -3.35 35.78 -19.21
CA GLU A 438 -4.01 36.95 -18.61
C GLU A 438 -3.05 38.14 -18.47
N ALA A 439 -1.82 37.93 -17.98
CA ALA A 439 -0.85 39.00 -17.82
C ALA A 439 -0.41 39.60 -19.17
N VAL A 440 -0.22 38.77 -20.20
CA VAL A 440 0.04 39.22 -21.58
C VAL A 440 -1.14 40.05 -22.10
N GLN A 441 -2.38 39.60 -21.89
CA GLN A 441 -3.57 40.34 -22.31
C GLN A 441 -3.68 41.70 -21.62
N GLN A 442 -3.43 41.77 -20.31
CA GLN A 442 -3.43 43.03 -19.55
C GLN A 442 -2.35 43.98 -20.06
N MET A 443 -1.17 43.46 -20.40
CA MET A 443 -0.08 44.26 -20.97
C MET A 443 -0.44 44.82 -22.34
N ILE A 444 -1.05 44.02 -23.22
CA ILE A 444 -1.57 44.49 -24.53
C ILE A 444 -2.56 45.64 -24.32
N VAL A 445 -3.53 45.48 -23.41
CA VAL A 445 -4.52 46.54 -23.11
C VAL A 445 -3.82 47.82 -22.64
N TRP A 446 -2.83 47.69 -21.75
CA TRP A 446 -2.04 48.82 -21.28
C TRP A 446 -1.24 49.47 -22.42
N ILE A 447 -0.54 48.69 -23.27
CA ILE A 447 0.21 49.19 -24.43
C ILE A 447 -0.70 50.00 -25.35
N ARG A 448 -1.88 49.46 -25.67
CA ARG A 448 -2.87 50.15 -26.53
C ARG A 448 -3.35 51.46 -25.92
N LYS A 449 -3.62 51.48 -24.61
CA LYS A 449 -4.02 52.69 -23.89
C LYS A 449 -2.90 53.74 -23.90
N THR A 450 -1.67 53.34 -23.58
CA THR A 450 -0.49 54.21 -23.57
C THR A 450 -0.18 54.74 -24.97
N ARG A 451 -0.33 53.91 -26.01
CA ARG A 451 -0.24 54.33 -27.41
C ARG A 451 -1.27 55.41 -27.75
N GLY A 452 -2.51 55.26 -27.27
CA GLY A 452 -3.54 56.29 -27.37
C GLY A 452 -3.09 57.61 -26.76
N THR A 453 -2.55 57.59 -25.53
CA THR A 453 -2.04 58.81 -24.88
C THR A 453 -0.86 59.45 -25.61
N LEU A 454 0.04 58.66 -26.21
CA LEU A 454 1.14 59.18 -27.03
C LEU A 454 0.61 59.84 -28.31
N ASN A 455 -0.40 59.27 -28.95
CA ASN A 455 -1.01 59.85 -30.16
C ASN A 455 -1.77 61.15 -29.88
N GLU A 456 -2.26 61.36 -28.66
CA GLU A 456 -2.88 62.63 -28.23
C GLU A 456 -1.86 63.76 -28.01
N LEU A 457 -0.57 63.43 -27.80
CA LEU A 457 0.49 64.41 -27.67
C LEU A 457 0.85 64.97 -29.06
N SER A 458 0.49 66.22 -29.31
CA SER A 458 0.80 66.91 -30.56
C SER A 458 2.06 67.77 -30.45
N VAL A 459 2.90 67.77 -31.48
CA VAL A 459 4.11 68.62 -31.56
C VAL A 459 3.78 70.02 -32.10
N THR A 460 2.59 70.19 -32.67
CA THR A 460 2.09 71.43 -33.28
C THR A 460 1.44 72.34 -32.22
N ALA A 461 2.18 72.72 -31.17
CA ALA A 461 1.67 73.67 -30.18
C ALA A 461 2.20 75.10 -30.46
N PRO A 462 1.34 76.13 -30.57
CA PRO A 462 1.74 77.49 -30.97
C PRO A 462 2.45 78.32 -29.87
N GLY A 463 2.86 77.71 -28.76
CA GLY A 463 3.49 78.43 -27.63
C GLY A 463 4.47 77.59 -26.83
N LEU A 464 5.59 78.20 -26.45
CA LEU A 464 6.69 77.57 -25.69
C LEU A 464 6.21 76.89 -24.40
N ARG A 465 5.34 77.55 -23.62
CA ARG A 465 4.77 76.96 -22.39
C ARG A 465 3.95 75.69 -22.65
N GLN A 466 3.24 75.63 -23.78
CA GLN A 466 2.40 74.47 -24.09
C GLN A 466 3.24 73.29 -24.59
N LEU A 467 4.30 73.56 -25.37
CA LEU A 467 5.34 72.58 -25.70
C LEU A 467 6.05 72.05 -24.45
N GLU A 468 6.38 72.90 -23.48
CA GLU A 468 6.98 72.49 -22.20
C GLU A 468 6.06 71.57 -21.38
N ILE A 469 4.75 71.87 -21.33
CA ILE A 469 3.75 71.03 -20.66
C ILE A 469 3.67 69.66 -21.35
N GLN A 470 3.57 69.62 -22.68
CA GLN A 470 3.51 68.36 -23.42
C GLN A 470 4.82 67.56 -23.31
N ARG A 471 5.98 68.21 -23.22
CA ARG A 471 7.26 67.55 -22.93
C ARG A 471 7.27 66.91 -21.54
N CYS A 472 6.75 67.60 -20.52
CA CYS A 472 6.61 67.01 -19.18
C CYS A 472 5.67 65.80 -19.21
N GLN A 473 4.54 65.89 -19.93
CA GLN A 473 3.64 64.75 -20.14
C GLN A 473 4.34 63.59 -20.85
N LEU A 474 5.10 63.86 -21.92
CA LEU A 474 5.89 62.86 -22.63
C LEU A 474 6.94 62.20 -21.71
N THR A 475 7.58 62.99 -20.84
CA THR A 475 8.55 62.47 -19.87
C THR A 475 7.89 61.53 -18.86
N VAL A 476 6.69 61.86 -18.39
CA VAL A 476 5.91 60.99 -17.49
C VAL A 476 5.54 59.68 -18.18
N VAL A 477 4.98 59.75 -19.39
CA VAL A 477 4.61 58.56 -20.17
C VAL A 477 5.86 57.73 -20.52
N SER A 478 6.99 58.36 -20.84
CA SER A 478 8.27 57.69 -21.09
C SER A 478 8.77 56.92 -19.87
N ASN A 479 8.64 57.49 -18.66
CA ASN A 479 9.04 56.82 -17.43
C ASN A 479 8.13 55.62 -17.13
N ASP A 480 6.83 55.76 -17.37
CA ASP A 480 5.87 54.65 -17.23
C ASP A 480 6.20 53.52 -18.22
N ILE A 481 6.51 53.85 -19.49
CA ILE A 481 6.96 52.88 -20.48
C ILE A 481 8.24 52.18 -20.00
N HIS A 482 9.25 52.92 -19.57
CA HIS A 482 10.48 52.30 -19.08
C HIS A 482 10.26 51.40 -17.85
N ALA A 483 9.35 51.75 -16.94
CA ALA A 483 9.01 50.89 -15.80
C ALA A 483 8.42 49.53 -16.20
N HIS A 484 7.66 49.49 -17.30
CA HIS A 484 7.06 48.26 -17.84
C HIS A 484 8.03 47.39 -18.65
N GLU A 485 9.25 47.86 -18.95
CA GLU A 485 10.27 47.09 -19.67
C GLU A 485 10.66 45.80 -18.92
N ASN A 486 10.82 45.89 -17.59
CA ASN A 486 11.04 44.73 -16.74
C ASN A 486 9.86 43.76 -16.78
N SER A 487 8.62 44.27 -16.79
CA SER A 487 7.41 43.44 -16.88
C SER A 487 7.40 42.65 -18.20
N ILE A 488 7.68 43.29 -19.33
CA ILE A 488 7.81 42.62 -20.65
C ILE A 488 8.91 41.56 -20.62
N SER A 489 10.08 41.86 -20.04
CA SER A 489 11.17 40.90 -19.90
C SER A 489 10.78 39.69 -19.05
N THR A 490 10.09 39.91 -17.92
CA THR A 490 9.62 38.81 -17.06
C THR A 490 8.57 37.94 -17.74
N LEU A 491 7.65 38.53 -18.52
CA LEU A 491 6.67 37.79 -19.30
C LEU A 491 7.35 36.97 -20.41
N ASN A 492 8.36 37.52 -21.09
CA ASN A 492 9.15 36.79 -22.09
C ASN A 492 9.92 35.61 -21.46
N ALA A 493 10.57 35.82 -20.31
CA ALA A 493 11.25 34.74 -19.60
C ALA A 493 10.30 33.66 -19.08
N ALA A 494 9.07 34.03 -18.67
CA ALA A 494 8.04 33.09 -18.27
C ALA A 494 7.52 32.29 -19.48
N ALA A 495 7.28 32.97 -20.60
CA ALA A 495 6.90 32.36 -21.87
C ALA A 495 7.97 31.36 -22.35
N GLU A 496 9.24 31.71 -22.33
CA GLU A 496 10.34 30.84 -22.77
C GLU A 496 10.51 29.58 -21.89
N ARG A 497 10.22 29.69 -20.58
CA ARG A 497 10.21 28.54 -19.67
C ARG A 497 9.04 27.60 -19.91
N LEU A 498 7.87 28.16 -20.22
CA LEU A 498 6.61 27.43 -20.31
C LEU A 498 6.34 26.90 -21.73
N LEU A 499 6.79 27.61 -22.77
CA LEU A 499 6.48 27.37 -24.18
C LEU A 499 7.68 26.81 -24.96
N ARG A 500 8.48 25.94 -24.33
CA ARG A 500 9.68 25.35 -24.96
C ARG A 500 9.41 24.59 -26.27
N ASP A 501 8.17 24.20 -26.51
CA ASP A 501 7.70 23.54 -27.74
C ASP A 501 6.57 24.38 -28.37
N ASP A 502 6.56 24.46 -29.71
CA ASP A 502 5.69 25.27 -30.59
C ASP A 502 4.18 24.89 -30.55
N ARG A 503 3.75 24.17 -29.51
CA ARG A 503 2.45 23.49 -29.43
C ARG A 503 1.35 24.34 -28.79
N ASN A 504 1.69 25.42 -28.11
CA ASN A 504 0.75 26.34 -27.46
C ASN A 504 0.60 27.63 -28.29
N ALA A 505 0.11 27.45 -29.53
CA ALA A 505 0.07 28.49 -30.55
C ALA A 505 -0.67 29.76 -30.11
N ASP A 506 -1.80 29.63 -29.40
CA ASP A 506 -2.63 30.77 -28.98
C ASP A 506 -1.93 31.70 -27.99
N VAL A 507 -1.23 31.13 -26.99
CA VAL A 507 -0.47 31.93 -26.02
C VAL A 507 0.75 32.55 -26.69
N LEU A 508 1.38 31.82 -27.62
CA LEU A 508 2.51 32.30 -28.40
C LEU A 508 2.10 33.43 -29.35
N GLU A 509 0.93 33.33 -29.99
CA GLU A 509 0.37 34.37 -30.86
C GLU A 509 0.14 35.66 -30.09
N LYS A 510 -0.51 35.60 -28.92
CA LYS A 510 -0.69 36.76 -28.03
C LYS A 510 0.64 37.33 -27.54
N MET A 511 1.63 36.46 -27.26
CA MET A 511 2.95 36.90 -26.84
C MET A 511 3.66 37.67 -27.96
N ASN A 512 3.58 37.17 -29.20
CA ASN A 512 4.10 37.82 -30.39
C ASN A 512 3.38 39.14 -30.67
N GLU A 513 2.06 39.18 -30.51
CA GLU A 513 1.25 40.41 -30.60
C GLU A 513 1.71 41.46 -29.59
N MET A 514 1.86 41.09 -28.31
CA MET A 514 2.35 41.98 -27.26
C MET A 514 3.75 42.52 -27.57
N ASN A 515 4.68 41.65 -27.98
CA ASN A 515 6.05 42.06 -28.31
C ASN A 515 6.10 42.99 -29.53
N LYS A 516 5.29 42.73 -30.56
CA LYS A 516 5.14 43.62 -31.72
C LYS A 516 4.58 44.97 -31.30
N GLU A 517 3.50 45.00 -30.53
CA GLU A 517 2.89 46.24 -30.09
C GLU A 517 3.80 47.05 -29.15
N TRP A 518 4.63 46.38 -28.36
CA TRP A 518 5.65 47.00 -27.51
C TRP A 518 6.75 47.69 -28.32
N GLN A 519 7.24 47.04 -29.39
CA GLN A 519 8.22 47.64 -30.30
C GLN A 519 7.66 48.88 -30.98
N GLU A 520 6.45 48.78 -31.55
CA GLU A 520 5.75 49.91 -32.18
C GLU A 520 5.53 51.07 -31.18
N LEU A 521 5.17 50.78 -29.92
CA LEU A 521 5.01 51.81 -28.89
C LEU A 521 6.33 52.55 -28.61
N ASN A 522 7.44 51.82 -28.51
CA ASN A 522 8.76 52.42 -28.30
C ASN A 522 9.23 53.23 -29.51
N GLU A 523 8.94 52.79 -30.73
CA GLU A 523 9.23 53.56 -31.94
C GLU A 523 8.46 54.89 -31.95
N ILE A 524 7.16 54.87 -31.61
CA ILE A 524 6.33 56.09 -31.49
C ILE A 524 6.91 57.02 -30.41
N LEU A 525 7.25 56.49 -29.23
CA LEU A 525 7.85 57.26 -28.14
C LEU A 525 9.16 57.94 -28.58
N GLN A 526 10.05 57.21 -29.24
CA GLN A 526 11.31 57.75 -29.75
C GLN A 526 11.09 58.84 -30.79
N GLN A 527 10.20 58.60 -31.76
CA GLN A 527 9.87 59.59 -32.80
C GLN A 527 9.28 60.86 -32.18
N LEU A 528 8.30 60.75 -31.29
CA LEU A 528 7.69 61.89 -30.60
C LEU A 528 8.70 62.65 -29.74
N THR A 529 9.62 61.95 -29.07
CA THR A 529 10.68 62.58 -28.27
C THR A 529 11.60 63.43 -29.14
N ILE A 530 12.05 62.89 -30.28
CA ILE A 530 12.88 63.64 -31.22
C ILE A 530 12.13 64.85 -31.76
N GLN A 531 10.87 64.68 -32.17
CA GLN A 531 10.06 65.76 -32.71
C GLN A 531 9.79 66.86 -31.67
N MET A 532 9.48 66.50 -30.42
CA MET A 532 9.28 67.45 -29.32
C MET A 532 10.54 68.24 -28.98
N GLU A 533 11.71 67.59 -28.91
CA GLU A 533 12.98 68.28 -28.66
C GLU A 533 13.34 69.23 -29.81
N GLN A 534 13.11 68.82 -31.07
CA GLN A 534 13.29 69.70 -32.22
C GLN A 534 12.36 70.92 -32.20
N ALA A 535 11.06 70.70 -31.92
CA ALA A 535 10.08 71.77 -31.83
C ALA A 535 10.38 72.74 -30.69
N LYS A 536 10.82 72.22 -29.53
CA LYS A 536 11.26 73.03 -28.40
C LYS A 536 12.51 73.85 -28.73
N ALA A 537 13.55 73.23 -29.29
CA ALA A 537 14.77 73.94 -29.69
C ALA A 537 14.48 75.04 -30.72
N GLY A 538 13.59 74.77 -31.68
CA GLY A 538 13.09 75.76 -32.63
C GLY A 538 12.34 76.91 -31.93
N ALA A 539 11.42 76.60 -31.01
CA ALA A 539 10.66 77.59 -30.26
C ALA A 539 11.55 78.44 -29.34
N GLU A 540 12.56 77.86 -28.68
CA GLU A 540 13.55 78.59 -27.88
C GLU A 540 14.42 79.51 -28.74
N LYS A 541 14.81 79.07 -29.95
CA LYS A 541 15.57 79.89 -30.89
C LYS A 541 14.78 81.14 -31.30
N VAL A 542 13.54 80.96 -31.76
CA VAL A 542 12.65 82.07 -32.11
C VAL A 542 12.35 82.93 -30.86
N GLY A 543 12.25 82.29 -29.70
CA GLY A 543 12.16 82.89 -28.38
C GLY A 543 13.24 83.95 -28.14
N ARG A 544 14.50 83.50 -28.17
CA ARG A 544 15.68 84.33 -27.94
C ARG A 544 15.85 85.43 -28.99
N GLU A 545 15.63 85.11 -30.26
CA GLU A 545 15.72 86.08 -31.35
C GLU A 545 14.67 87.19 -31.20
N THR A 546 13.45 86.83 -30.79
CA THR A 546 12.38 87.80 -30.50
C THR A 546 12.77 88.75 -29.35
N GLU A 547 13.25 88.21 -28.23
CA GLU A 547 13.67 89.01 -27.07
C GLU A 547 14.84 89.94 -27.40
N GLN A 548 15.82 89.43 -28.16
CA GLN A 548 16.96 90.21 -28.63
C GLN A 548 16.50 91.41 -29.47
N TRP A 549 15.62 91.20 -30.46
CA TRP A 549 15.13 92.27 -31.32
C TRP A 549 14.20 93.24 -30.59
N MET A 550 13.38 92.76 -29.65
CA MET A 550 12.57 93.63 -28.80
C MET A 550 13.43 94.51 -27.89
N GLY A 551 14.43 93.93 -27.22
CA GLY A 551 15.37 94.67 -26.37
C GLY A 551 16.17 95.70 -27.15
N TRP A 552 16.68 95.34 -28.33
CA TRP A 552 17.37 96.28 -29.20
C TRP A 552 16.45 97.42 -29.67
N LEU A 553 15.20 97.11 -30.07
CA LEU A 553 14.23 98.15 -30.43
C LEU A 553 13.87 99.06 -29.25
N GLU A 554 13.78 98.52 -28.04
CA GLU A 554 13.59 99.31 -26.81
C GLU A 554 14.76 100.23 -26.51
N ASP A 555 15.99 99.72 -26.64
CA ASP A 555 17.21 100.50 -26.43
C ASP A 555 17.31 101.61 -27.48
N VAL A 556 17.03 101.34 -28.75
CA VAL A 556 17.01 102.34 -29.82
C VAL A 556 15.93 103.39 -29.58
N GLU A 557 14.70 102.99 -29.24
CA GLU A 557 13.63 103.93 -28.90
C GLU A 557 13.97 104.78 -27.66
N SER A 558 14.61 104.20 -26.64
CA SER A 558 15.06 104.90 -25.43
C SER A 558 16.21 105.87 -25.70
N GLN A 559 17.21 105.47 -26.48
CA GLN A 559 18.32 106.34 -26.88
C GLN A 559 17.80 107.51 -27.73
N LEU A 560 16.83 107.26 -28.61
CA LEU A 560 16.13 108.31 -29.35
C LEU A 560 15.37 109.28 -28.43
N ALA A 561 14.83 108.83 -27.30
CA ALA A 561 14.09 109.68 -26.34
C ALA A 561 14.99 110.43 -25.32
N THR A 562 16.18 109.92 -25.04
CA THR A 562 17.04 110.40 -23.93
C THR A 562 18.18 111.33 -24.35
N THR A 563 18.29 111.66 -25.64
CA THR A 563 19.22 112.67 -26.13
C THR A 563 19.00 114.01 -25.39
N LYS A 564 20.07 114.50 -24.74
CA LYS A 564 20.02 115.70 -23.90
C LYS A 564 19.79 116.95 -24.77
N PRO A 565 19.09 117.99 -24.25
CA PRO A 565 18.96 119.25 -24.97
C PRO A 565 20.32 119.87 -25.29
N THR A 566 20.42 120.53 -26.44
CA THR A 566 21.65 121.18 -26.91
C THR A 566 22.12 122.26 -25.96
N GLY A 567 23.35 122.12 -25.45
CA GLY A 567 24.04 123.20 -24.74
C GLY A 567 24.30 124.36 -25.68
N GLY A 568 24.22 125.60 -25.19
CA GLY A 568 24.37 126.81 -26.02
C GLY A 568 25.77 127.04 -26.64
N LEU A 569 26.67 126.06 -26.57
CA LEU A 569 28.04 126.11 -27.08
C LEU A 569 28.19 125.23 -28.34
N PRO A 570 28.92 125.69 -29.38
CA PRO A 570 29.16 124.93 -30.62
C PRO A 570 29.74 123.53 -30.39
N GLU A 571 30.69 123.39 -29.46
CA GLU A 571 31.36 122.11 -29.14
C GLU A 571 30.38 121.06 -28.59
N THR A 572 29.39 121.46 -27.78
CA THR A 572 28.35 120.54 -27.29
C THR A 572 27.35 120.12 -28.35
N ALA A 573 27.12 120.95 -29.37
CA ALA A 573 26.25 120.61 -30.50
C ALA A 573 26.93 119.63 -31.46
N GLU A 574 28.26 119.70 -31.63
CA GLU A 574 29.03 118.75 -32.43
C GLU A 574 29.09 117.36 -31.79
N VAL A 575 29.34 117.26 -30.48
CA VAL A 575 29.32 115.96 -29.76
C VAL A 575 27.95 115.29 -29.86
N GLN A 576 26.86 116.05 -29.70
CA GLN A 576 25.50 115.51 -29.84
C GLN A 576 25.17 115.09 -31.28
N LEU A 577 25.70 115.79 -32.28
CA LEU A 577 25.57 115.40 -33.69
C LEU A 577 26.37 114.11 -33.98
N ASP A 578 27.53 113.95 -33.35
CA ASP A 578 28.35 112.74 -33.46
C ASP A 578 27.65 111.55 -32.79
N ASP A 579 27.11 111.72 -31.59
CA ASP A 579 26.27 110.72 -30.90
C ASP A 579 25.09 110.28 -31.77
N PHE A 580 24.39 111.24 -32.41
CA PHE A 580 23.31 110.94 -33.36
C PHE A 580 23.80 110.19 -34.61
N ARG A 581 25.00 110.51 -35.12
CA ARG A 581 25.61 109.81 -36.26
C ARG A 581 26.01 108.37 -35.90
N VAL A 582 26.49 108.15 -34.68
CA VAL A 582 26.80 106.82 -34.14
C VAL A 582 25.53 105.99 -34.02
N LEU A 583 24.47 106.53 -33.39
CA LEU A 583 23.17 105.87 -33.31
C LEU A 583 22.59 105.54 -34.71
N ARG A 584 22.71 106.48 -35.66
CA ARG A 584 22.31 106.25 -37.04
C ARG A 584 23.09 105.13 -37.72
N ALA A 585 24.40 105.04 -37.47
CA ALA A 585 25.25 103.99 -38.01
C ALA A 585 24.89 102.62 -37.41
N GLU A 586 24.57 102.56 -36.11
CA GLU A 586 24.11 101.35 -35.43
C GLU A 586 22.76 100.86 -36.01
N ILE A 587 21.78 101.75 -36.16
CA ILE A 587 20.48 101.42 -36.78
C ILE A 587 20.67 100.95 -38.23
N ALA A 588 21.55 101.59 -38.99
CA ALA A 588 21.83 101.20 -40.37
C ALA A 588 22.52 99.82 -40.47
N GLN A 589 23.35 99.45 -39.50
CA GLN A 589 24.02 98.15 -39.44
C GLN A 589 23.05 97.01 -39.10
N ASN A 590 22.13 97.25 -38.15
CA ASN A 590 21.19 96.22 -37.67
C ASN A 590 19.93 96.09 -38.54
N LYS A 591 19.62 97.11 -39.35
CA LYS A 591 18.52 97.12 -40.34
C LYS A 591 18.39 95.83 -41.19
N PRO A 592 19.42 95.38 -41.94
CA PRO A 592 19.29 94.21 -42.80
C PRO A 592 19.04 92.91 -42.02
N LEU A 593 19.57 92.80 -40.80
CA LEU A 593 19.43 91.62 -39.95
C LEU A 593 18.03 91.54 -39.35
N LEU A 594 17.49 92.65 -38.86
CA LEU A 594 16.11 92.71 -38.37
C LEU A 594 15.10 92.50 -39.49
N GLU A 595 15.33 93.08 -40.67
CA GLU A 595 14.46 92.86 -41.84
C GLU A 595 14.51 91.41 -42.33
N ALA A 596 15.67 90.75 -42.28
CA ALA A 596 15.78 89.32 -42.57
C ALA A 596 14.97 88.47 -41.56
N TYR A 597 15.08 88.78 -40.26
CA TYR A 597 14.31 88.12 -39.21
C TYR A 597 12.79 88.33 -39.36
N ILE A 598 12.35 89.56 -39.65
CA ILE A 598 10.94 89.86 -39.93
C ILE A 598 10.46 89.06 -41.14
N ASN A 599 11.21 89.03 -42.25
CA ASN A 599 10.82 88.27 -43.43
C ASN A 599 10.79 86.75 -43.21
N GLU A 600 11.73 86.21 -42.43
CA GLU A 600 11.79 84.78 -42.09
C GLU A 600 10.64 84.36 -41.16
N SER A 601 10.33 85.18 -40.16
CA SER A 601 9.16 84.99 -39.30
C SER A 601 7.84 85.19 -40.05
N GLU A 602 7.76 86.11 -41.01
CA GLU A 602 6.58 86.33 -41.86
C GLU A 602 6.31 85.12 -42.77
N ARG A 603 7.35 84.58 -43.44
CA ARG A 603 7.23 83.33 -44.22
C ARG A 603 6.80 82.13 -43.38
N SER A 604 7.24 82.08 -42.12
CA SER A 604 6.87 81.01 -41.20
C SER A 604 5.40 81.14 -40.72
N LEU A 605 4.87 82.37 -40.68
CA LEU A 605 3.48 82.67 -40.29
C LEU A 605 2.49 82.57 -41.47
N ASP A 606 2.94 82.82 -42.71
CA ASP A 606 2.13 82.74 -43.95
C ASP A 606 1.55 81.34 -44.25
N ASN A 607 2.04 80.31 -43.57
CA ASN A 607 1.60 78.92 -43.77
C ASN A 607 0.34 78.53 -42.97
N THR A 608 -0.31 79.42 -42.22
CA THR A 608 -1.55 79.06 -41.48
C THR A 608 -2.38 80.26 -41.01
N ASP A 609 -3.66 80.33 -41.41
CA ASP A 609 -4.61 81.43 -41.10
C ASP A 609 -4.85 81.68 -39.59
N SER A 610 -4.51 80.73 -38.72
CA SER A 610 -4.70 80.82 -37.27
C SER A 610 -3.51 81.44 -36.51
N ASN A 611 -2.41 81.78 -37.18
CA ASN A 611 -1.14 82.10 -36.51
C ASN A 611 -1.05 83.51 -35.91
N ALA A 612 -1.99 84.41 -36.23
CA ALA A 612 -1.98 85.79 -35.74
C ALA A 612 -2.13 85.92 -34.21
N GLN A 613 -2.78 84.96 -33.55
CA GLN A 613 -2.98 84.97 -32.08
C GLN A 613 -1.85 84.29 -31.29
N THR A 614 -0.92 83.64 -31.98
CA THR A 614 0.19 82.91 -31.35
C THR A 614 1.17 83.87 -30.68
N TRP A 615 1.96 83.36 -29.72
CA TRP A 615 2.98 84.18 -29.05
C TRP A 615 3.98 84.76 -30.06
N ILE A 616 4.39 83.94 -31.04
CA ILE A 616 5.27 84.34 -32.15
C ILE A 616 4.59 85.39 -33.03
N GLY A 617 3.33 85.16 -33.45
CA GLY A 617 2.58 86.10 -34.28
C GLY A 617 2.36 87.48 -33.63
N ARG A 618 2.04 87.50 -32.33
CA ARG A 618 1.91 88.75 -31.56
C ARG A 618 3.21 89.52 -31.46
N ASN A 619 4.31 88.83 -31.13
CA ASN A 619 5.62 89.48 -31.00
C ASN A 619 6.17 89.94 -32.36
N HIS A 620 5.97 89.15 -33.42
CA HIS A 620 6.30 89.54 -34.79
C HIS A 620 5.56 90.82 -35.19
N ALA A 621 4.24 90.89 -34.95
CA ALA A 621 3.46 92.09 -35.24
C ALA A 621 3.93 93.32 -34.44
N MET A 622 4.33 93.12 -33.17
CA MET A 622 4.86 94.18 -32.31
C MET A 622 6.22 94.70 -32.80
N ILE A 623 7.17 93.80 -33.10
CA ILE A 623 8.48 94.12 -33.68
C ILE A 623 8.32 94.85 -35.01
N LYS A 624 7.47 94.33 -35.91
CA LYS A 624 7.18 94.92 -37.22
C LYS A 624 6.61 96.34 -37.09
N SER A 625 5.68 96.55 -36.16
CA SER A 625 5.08 97.87 -35.89
C SER A 625 6.09 98.88 -35.33
N ARG A 626 6.92 98.47 -34.36
CA ARG A 626 7.97 99.32 -33.78
C ARG A 626 9.04 99.66 -34.82
N TRP A 627 9.50 98.66 -35.58
CA TRP A 627 10.47 98.85 -36.65
C TRP A 627 9.98 99.80 -37.74
N ALA A 628 8.71 99.72 -38.14
CA ALA A 628 8.13 100.62 -39.15
C ALA A 628 8.24 102.10 -38.74
N LYS A 629 8.06 102.41 -37.45
CA LYS A 629 8.19 103.78 -36.93
C LYS A 629 9.63 104.27 -36.99
N VAL A 630 10.58 103.47 -36.51
CA VAL A 630 12.02 103.80 -36.51
C VAL A 630 12.53 103.95 -37.95
N LYS A 631 12.11 103.07 -38.86
CA LYS A 631 12.49 103.10 -40.28
C LYS A 631 12.02 104.38 -40.99
N LEU A 632 10.76 104.78 -40.78
CA LEU A 632 10.23 106.01 -41.38
C LEU A 632 11.01 107.25 -40.89
N ALA A 633 11.24 107.33 -39.58
CA ALA A 633 12.01 108.43 -38.99
C ALA A 633 13.45 108.50 -39.51
N LEU A 634 14.10 107.34 -39.71
CA LEU A 634 15.45 107.25 -40.27
C LEU A 634 15.52 107.74 -41.73
N ASP A 635 14.60 107.27 -42.58
CA ASP A 635 14.61 107.61 -44.01
C ASP A 635 14.37 109.12 -44.22
N GLU A 636 13.48 109.73 -43.44
CA GLU A 636 13.25 111.18 -43.48
C GLU A 636 14.45 111.99 -42.93
N ALA A 637 15.10 111.52 -41.86
CA ALA A 637 16.27 112.18 -41.29
C ALA A 637 17.47 112.17 -42.25
N VAL A 638 17.70 111.05 -42.95
CA VAL A 638 18.79 110.92 -43.95
C VAL A 638 18.54 111.85 -45.15
N ALA A 639 17.30 111.92 -45.63
CA ALA A 639 16.94 112.80 -46.75
C ALA A 639 17.14 114.28 -46.41
N LEU A 640 16.75 114.70 -45.19
CA LEU A 640 16.91 116.07 -44.73
C LEU A 640 18.40 116.47 -44.55
N ASP A 641 19.20 115.60 -43.91
CA ASP A 641 20.64 115.84 -43.70
C ASP A 641 21.40 116.01 -45.02
N LYS A 642 21.11 115.15 -46.02
CA LYS A 642 21.70 115.29 -47.37
C LYS A 642 21.31 116.63 -48.00
N SER A 643 20.02 116.97 -47.95
CA SER A 643 19.50 118.21 -48.54
C SER A 643 20.09 119.46 -47.88
N MET A 644 20.17 119.50 -46.54
CA MET A 644 20.77 120.60 -45.79
C MET A 644 22.25 120.82 -46.11
N ARG A 645 23.02 119.74 -46.30
CA ARG A 645 24.43 119.84 -46.71
C ARG A 645 24.57 120.45 -48.09
N ASP A 646 23.78 119.98 -49.05
CA ASP A 646 23.79 120.50 -50.43
C ASP A 646 23.46 122.01 -50.49
N THR A 647 22.54 122.51 -49.64
CA THR A 647 22.24 123.95 -49.57
C THR A 647 23.27 124.77 -48.80
N ALA A 648 23.89 124.21 -47.76
CA ALA A 648 24.98 124.87 -47.05
C ALA A 648 26.20 125.09 -47.96
N GLU A 649 26.56 124.10 -48.78
CA GLU A 649 27.65 124.19 -49.75
C GLU A 649 27.35 125.22 -50.84
N TRP A 650 26.14 125.20 -51.41
CA TRP A 650 25.74 126.20 -52.40
C TRP A 650 25.75 127.61 -51.80
N LEU A 651 25.27 127.81 -50.56
CA LEU A 651 25.30 129.11 -49.89
C LEU A 651 26.72 129.63 -49.68
N ALA A 652 27.67 128.76 -49.31
CA ALA A 652 29.07 129.14 -49.18
C ALA A 652 29.65 129.61 -50.53
N ALA A 653 29.37 128.88 -51.62
CA ALA A 653 29.79 129.27 -52.96
C ALA A 653 29.13 130.59 -53.43
N ALA A 654 27.84 130.78 -53.12
CA ALA A 654 27.07 131.98 -53.45
C ALA A 654 27.57 133.22 -52.70
N GLU A 655 27.87 133.09 -51.40
CA GLU A 655 28.45 134.16 -50.58
C GLU A 655 29.83 134.57 -51.11
N GLN A 656 30.67 133.61 -51.49
CA GLN A 656 31.98 133.84 -52.08
C GLN A 656 31.86 134.54 -53.45
N ARG A 657 30.95 134.10 -54.31
CA ARG A 657 30.67 134.73 -55.62
C ARG A 657 30.21 136.18 -55.45
N LEU A 658 29.35 136.47 -54.47
CA LEU A 658 28.92 137.84 -54.18
C LEU A 658 30.05 138.72 -53.64
N ALA A 659 30.96 138.17 -52.84
CA ALA A 659 32.13 138.87 -52.32
C ALA A 659 33.17 139.19 -53.41
N ALA A 660 33.37 138.28 -54.37
CA ALA A 660 34.34 138.42 -55.46
C ALA A 660 33.88 139.33 -56.61
N ALA A 661 32.59 139.66 -56.66
CA ALA A 661 32.05 140.43 -57.77
C ALA A 661 32.43 141.92 -57.71
N ALA A 662 32.92 142.41 -58.84
CA ALA A 662 33.46 143.76 -59.02
C ALA A 662 32.42 144.87 -58.78
N PRO A 663 32.85 146.08 -58.37
CA PRO A 663 31.96 147.23 -58.25
C PRO A 663 31.32 147.58 -59.59
N VAL A 664 30.16 148.23 -59.54
CA VAL A 664 29.39 148.60 -60.74
C VAL A 664 30.21 149.56 -61.59
N SER A 665 30.47 149.17 -62.85
CA SER A 665 31.27 149.95 -63.79
C SER A 665 30.51 151.17 -64.29
N ARG A 666 31.21 152.28 -64.60
CA ARG A 666 30.61 153.47 -65.24
C ARG A 666 30.69 153.44 -66.77
N LEU A 667 31.34 152.42 -67.33
CA LEU A 667 31.46 152.18 -68.77
C LEU A 667 30.27 151.34 -69.24
N MET A 668 29.54 151.84 -70.25
CA MET A 668 28.23 151.32 -70.63
C MET A 668 28.28 149.87 -71.15
N ASP A 669 29.31 149.54 -71.93
CA ASP A 669 29.56 148.19 -72.45
C ASP A 669 29.87 147.15 -71.35
N VAL A 670 30.57 147.57 -70.29
CA VAL A 670 30.84 146.73 -69.11
C VAL A 670 29.61 146.64 -68.22
N LEU A 671 28.83 147.72 -68.10
CA LEU A 671 27.59 147.75 -67.33
C LEU A 671 26.55 146.79 -67.93
N GLU A 672 26.39 146.77 -69.25
CA GLU A 672 25.47 145.84 -69.95
C GLU A 672 25.82 144.37 -69.69
N LYS A 673 27.11 144.02 -69.69
CA LYS A 673 27.58 142.68 -69.30
C LYS A 673 27.31 142.35 -67.83
N GLN A 674 27.64 143.27 -66.92
CA GLN A 674 27.37 143.09 -65.47
C GLN A 674 25.88 142.93 -65.18
N VAL A 675 25.00 143.62 -65.92
CA VAL A 675 23.55 143.48 -65.80
C VAL A 675 23.08 142.12 -66.30
N ALA A 676 23.52 141.68 -67.49
CA ALA A 676 23.15 140.37 -68.03
C ALA A 676 23.62 139.19 -67.16
N GLU A 677 24.82 139.29 -66.56
CA GLU A 677 25.33 138.30 -65.61
C GLU A 677 24.56 138.31 -64.28
N ASN A 678 24.18 139.48 -63.78
CA ASN A 678 23.37 139.59 -62.56
C ASN A 678 21.92 139.14 -62.77
N GLU A 679 21.31 139.33 -63.96
CA GLU A 679 19.97 138.79 -64.27
C GLU A 679 19.96 137.26 -64.20
N LYS A 680 20.93 136.59 -64.83
CA LYS A 680 21.09 135.13 -64.73
C LYS A 680 21.29 134.65 -63.28
N TRP A 681 22.04 135.41 -62.48
CA TRP A 681 22.27 135.08 -61.08
C TRP A 681 21.02 135.23 -60.21
N VAL A 682 20.20 136.25 -60.48
CA VAL A 682 18.93 136.45 -59.78
C VAL A 682 17.95 135.31 -60.09
N ASP A 683 17.92 134.81 -61.33
CA ASP A 683 17.11 133.64 -61.70
C ASP A 683 17.58 132.36 -60.97
N GLU A 684 18.89 132.14 -60.84
CA GLU A 684 19.44 131.01 -60.07
C GLU A 684 19.09 131.10 -58.58
N VAL A 685 19.22 132.29 -57.98
CA VAL A 685 18.82 132.54 -56.59
C VAL A 685 17.31 132.30 -56.43
N ALA A 686 16.47 132.71 -57.40
CA ALA A 686 15.03 132.47 -57.35
C ALA A 686 14.67 130.97 -57.37
N MET A 687 15.35 130.16 -58.19
CA MET A 687 15.16 128.69 -58.20
C MET A 687 15.55 128.07 -56.85
N ARG A 688 16.67 128.50 -56.26
CA ARG A 688 17.15 127.99 -54.96
C ARG A 688 16.23 128.37 -53.79
N LYS A 689 15.47 129.46 -53.91
CA LYS A 689 14.44 129.85 -52.93
C LYS A 689 13.34 128.80 -52.79
N GLN A 690 12.94 128.18 -53.91
CA GLN A 690 11.92 127.14 -53.91
C GLN A 690 12.41 125.87 -53.20
N LEU A 691 13.66 125.47 -53.49
CA LEU A 691 14.30 124.33 -52.83
C LEU A 691 14.48 124.54 -51.31
N MET A 692 14.79 125.78 -50.90
CA MET A 692 14.86 126.17 -49.47
C MET A 692 13.48 126.08 -48.78
N ALA A 693 12.39 126.42 -49.49
CA ALA A 693 11.04 126.27 -48.96
C ALA A 693 10.62 124.80 -48.79
N GLU A 694 11.00 123.93 -49.73
CA GLU A 694 10.78 122.49 -49.65
C GLU A 694 11.58 121.84 -48.51
N GLN A 695 12.82 122.28 -48.28
CA GLN A 695 13.64 121.87 -47.12
C GLN A 695 13.00 122.29 -45.80
N GLN A 696 12.46 123.51 -45.73
CA GLN A 696 11.74 123.98 -44.56
C GLN A 696 10.53 123.09 -44.27
N ALA A 697 9.76 122.72 -45.30
CA ALA A 697 8.61 121.85 -45.17
C ALA A 697 8.99 120.41 -44.75
N ALA A 698 10.08 119.86 -45.31
CA ALA A 698 10.60 118.55 -44.90
C ALA A 698 11.09 118.56 -43.45
N GLY A 699 11.78 119.62 -43.03
CA GLY A 699 12.18 119.81 -41.65
C GLY A 699 11.01 119.96 -40.68
N THR A 700 9.95 120.68 -41.05
CA THR A 700 8.72 120.77 -40.24
C THR A 700 7.98 119.44 -40.12
N ARG A 701 8.01 118.58 -41.15
CA ARG A 701 7.47 117.22 -41.04
C ARG A 701 8.29 116.35 -40.09
N LEU A 702 9.62 116.38 -40.21
CA LEU A 702 10.50 115.64 -39.30
C LEU A 702 10.34 116.11 -37.84
N GLN A 703 10.11 117.41 -37.62
CA GLN A 703 9.76 118.00 -36.30
C GLN A 703 8.48 117.44 -35.67
N TYR A 704 7.58 116.87 -36.47
CA TYR A 704 6.33 116.27 -35.97
C TYR A 704 6.55 114.84 -35.50
N TYR A 705 7.55 114.16 -36.08
CA TYR A 705 7.92 112.78 -35.75
C TYR A 705 9.02 112.69 -34.70
N CYS A 706 9.83 113.73 -34.52
CA CYS A 706 10.85 113.81 -33.47
C CYS A 706 10.38 114.62 -32.25
N GLU A 707 11.03 114.41 -31.10
CA GLU A 707 10.65 115.12 -29.88
C GLU A 707 10.97 116.61 -29.96
N LYS A 708 10.31 117.42 -29.10
CA LYS A 708 10.51 118.89 -29.04
C LYS A 708 11.99 119.31 -28.94
N LYS A 709 12.87 118.45 -28.44
CA LYS A 709 14.30 118.71 -28.30
C LYS A 709 15.06 118.58 -29.62
N ASP A 710 14.74 117.58 -30.45
CA ASP A 710 15.34 117.36 -31.78
C ASP A 710 14.78 118.32 -32.83
N ALA A 711 13.55 118.78 -32.62
CA ALA A 711 12.93 119.80 -33.45
C ALA A 711 13.72 121.11 -33.44
N ILE A 712 14.43 121.42 -32.34
CA ILE A 712 15.14 122.68 -32.14
C ILE A 712 16.41 122.77 -33.00
N PRO A 713 17.34 121.79 -33.01
CA PRO A 713 18.48 121.77 -33.93
C PRO A 713 18.06 121.85 -35.40
N ILE A 714 17.07 121.05 -35.81
CA ILE A 714 16.54 121.06 -37.18
C ILE A 714 16.00 122.46 -37.51
N LYS A 715 15.22 123.06 -36.61
CA LYS A 715 14.69 124.42 -36.77
C LYS A 715 15.80 125.46 -36.84
N ASN A 716 16.81 125.38 -35.99
CA ASN A 716 17.91 126.35 -35.93
C ASN A 716 18.81 126.25 -37.17
N GLY A 717 19.12 125.04 -37.63
CA GLY A 717 19.86 124.82 -38.88
C GLY A 717 19.11 125.39 -40.08
N LEU A 718 17.81 125.12 -40.19
CA LEU A 718 16.96 125.70 -41.24
C LEU A 718 16.87 127.22 -41.16
N VAL A 719 16.73 127.79 -39.97
CA VAL A 719 16.68 129.25 -39.77
C VAL A 719 18.02 129.89 -40.14
N SER A 720 19.16 129.26 -39.81
CA SER A 720 20.49 129.74 -40.17
C SER A 720 20.71 129.73 -41.69
N LEU A 721 20.39 128.61 -42.35
CA LEU A 721 20.46 128.50 -43.81
C LEU A 721 19.52 129.50 -44.48
N LYS A 722 18.30 129.68 -43.94
CA LYS A 722 17.34 130.69 -44.40
C LYS A 722 17.90 132.11 -44.31
N HIS A 723 18.50 132.47 -43.18
CA HIS A 723 19.02 133.82 -42.98
C HIS A 723 20.21 134.12 -43.92
N ARG A 724 21.12 133.15 -44.07
CA ARG A 724 22.22 133.24 -45.05
C ARG A 724 21.69 133.39 -46.47
N PHE A 725 20.67 132.61 -46.83
CA PHE A 725 20.00 132.71 -48.11
C PHE A 725 19.37 134.09 -48.35
N GLU A 726 18.64 134.63 -47.36
CA GLU A 726 18.04 135.97 -47.44
C GLU A 726 19.09 137.05 -47.64
N LYS A 727 20.27 136.92 -47.01
CA LYS A 727 21.39 137.86 -47.19
C LYS A 727 21.98 137.78 -48.60
N VAL A 728 22.14 136.57 -49.15
CA VAL A 728 22.57 136.35 -50.54
C VAL A 728 21.54 136.95 -51.52
N ALA A 729 20.25 136.71 -51.27
CA ALA A 729 19.14 137.23 -52.10
C ALA A 729 18.96 138.76 -52.01
N SER A 730 19.18 139.34 -50.83
CA SER A 730 19.17 140.80 -50.64
C SER A 730 20.31 141.47 -51.40
N ARG A 731 21.54 140.94 -51.29
CA ARG A 731 22.71 141.49 -51.97
C ARG A 731 22.63 141.33 -53.49
N SER A 732 22.06 140.21 -53.98
CA SER A 732 21.81 140.07 -55.42
C SER A 732 20.77 141.08 -55.90
N ALA A 733 19.68 141.31 -55.15
CA ALA A 733 18.66 142.30 -55.48
C ALA A 733 19.16 143.76 -55.42
N GLU A 734 20.06 144.10 -54.50
CA GLU A 734 20.68 145.43 -54.42
C GLU A 734 21.50 145.75 -55.67
N ARG A 735 22.24 144.78 -56.20
CA ARG A 735 22.99 144.95 -57.46
C ARG A 735 22.07 145.19 -58.65
N THR A 736 20.88 144.60 -58.67
CA THR A 736 19.87 144.85 -59.70
C THR A 736 19.28 146.26 -59.60
N LYS A 737 19.22 146.87 -58.40
CA LYS A 737 18.71 148.24 -58.19
C LYS A 737 19.63 149.33 -58.74
N VAL A 738 20.94 149.08 -58.87
CA VAL A 738 21.89 150.05 -59.45
C VAL A 738 21.57 150.34 -60.93
N ARG A 739 20.76 149.50 -61.59
CA ARG A 739 20.19 149.71 -62.93
C ARG A 739 19.29 150.97 -63.08
N ARG A 740 18.88 151.61 -61.97
CA ARG A 740 17.90 152.74 -61.97
C ARG A 740 18.52 154.14 -61.82
N PHE A 741 19.83 154.26 -61.73
CA PHE A 741 20.57 155.52 -61.77
C PHE A 741 21.60 155.46 -62.90
#